data_AF-A0A7X7MRA9-F1
#
_entry.id   AF-A0A7X7MRA9-F1
#
_cell.length_a   1.000
_cell.length_b   1.000
_cell.length_c   1.000
_cell.angle_alpha   90.00
_cell.angle_beta   90.00
_cell.angle_gamma   90.00
#
_symmetry.space_group_name_H-M   'P 1'
#
loop_
_entity.id
_entity.type
_entity.pdbx_description
1 polymer ?
#
loop_
_entity_poly.entity_id
_entity_poly.type
_entity_poly.pdbx_seq_one_letter_code
_entity_poly.pdbx_strand_id
1 'polypeptide(L)'
;MNIAHRWMALIGLAFAARAAEEAAPLFPFVISYDGPDNASSVAHLLDAPAGRHGFVRAQGGHFVTDAGPIRFHATNLTGPANFPSRADADKLAARLARFGINCVRLHFMDTWYVNFMPQPTQAILADDTRTQRELDPKQLDRLDYMIAAFKRAGIYVNINLHVGRTLDERDGFPGIKHLSWANKGIGQFEPRMIELQKEYARKLLTHVNPHTGNAYTDEPCVAMIEISNEDSLLRTYLGGTLDRLPEPYAAELRRQWNDWLHETYADAAALQAAWTWKNEPLRDEQFAEGRFDAPFVFDNTRWSFQPGTGAGQASVENGVLKIAVTRDGGEYFAKVIRGQIALKKGQLYTLSFRIRRTEGEGAWKLSVAVASATDGWRSLGLQELVNVGPAWKTVTRVFEASEDVERAILQLTRFKVGRYELDDLSLRAGAEQVAEPLQGFAERSVPAVEIGAEAVPPQAQRDYLRFLLATETRYWTAMAAFVRGDLKARQPVSGTQLGYSPSYIQAKLDYVDIHGYWRHPSGGWISLTAKEPWKIGSDSMVHSLANILGMASQRVLEKPYTISEYNHPYPNPFGAEAQPMLAIFGRLQGWDGIFQYSYNHYVDDFEPQAMPWCFFDLLARTDVLAHFPACAAIFLRGDAREALQTVAAATDETAYRDRVVASRSPAFSIGAAGHDTRLAALHRVGVTFSGVSSGEASKVPAEQRVFVSDTGEIVWNRERPGAAYLALRAPNTKLFTGFPDGRAIDLGHGVSLAVGATRLNWTTVSLVSRHATGFGGAGRPASILLAATGDAGNTGRVMKQVDKAHITLTDRGHAPMQVEGIPATLILPADPARTTCYALDPRGARKATVPVEAAPGGAKIVIGPH
;
A
#
# COMPACT_ATOMS: atom_id res chain seq x y z
N MET A 1 -57.37 63.07 -27.62
CA MET A 1 -57.47 61.78 -28.36
C MET A 1 -56.52 60.82 -27.65
N ASN A 2 -57.01 59.93 -26.77
CA ASN A 2 -57.34 58.52 -27.08
C ASN A 2 -56.14 57.79 -27.75
N ILE A 3 -55.55 56.69 -27.26
CA ILE A 3 -55.96 55.60 -26.37
C ILE A 3 -54.69 54.91 -25.80
N ALA A 4 -54.86 54.34 -24.60
CA ALA A 4 -53.97 53.52 -23.78
C ALA A 4 -53.05 52.52 -24.51
N HIS A 5 -51.87 52.20 -23.92
CA HIS A 5 -51.28 50.84 -23.89
C HIS A 5 -50.40 50.64 -22.62
N ARG A 6 -50.93 49.81 -21.72
CA ARG A 6 -50.32 48.85 -20.77
C ARG A 6 -48.95 49.11 -20.13
N TRP A 7 -48.99 49.16 -18.80
CA TRP A 7 -47.88 48.94 -17.87
C TRP A 7 -47.45 47.46 -17.81
N MET A 8 -46.15 47.21 -17.85
CA MET A 8 -45.52 46.06 -17.18
C MET A 8 -44.13 46.48 -16.71
N ALA A 9 -43.98 46.56 -15.38
CA ALA A 9 -42.74 46.88 -14.70
C ALA A 9 -41.83 45.64 -14.66
N LEU A 10 -40.59 45.77 -15.12
CA LEU A 10 -39.52 44.80 -14.95
C LEU A 10 -38.47 45.40 -14.00
N ILE A 11 -38.50 44.93 -12.75
CA ILE A 11 -37.47 45.19 -11.75
C ILE A 11 -36.26 44.32 -12.11
N GLY A 12 -35.18 44.95 -12.56
CA GLY A 12 -33.89 44.30 -12.77
C GLY A 12 -33.20 44.04 -11.44
N LEU A 13 -33.16 42.78 -11.01
CA LEU A 13 -32.25 42.31 -9.97
C LEU A 13 -30.83 42.27 -10.54
N ALA A 14 -29.99 43.21 -10.11
CA ALA A 14 -28.55 43.16 -10.33
C ALA A 14 -27.94 42.04 -9.48
N PHE A 15 -27.59 40.92 -10.12
CA PHE A 15 -26.67 39.96 -9.53
C PHE A 15 -25.27 40.57 -9.53
N ALA A 16 -24.80 41.00 -8.35
CA ALA A 16 -23.39 41.29 -8.15
C ALA A 16 -22.61 39.97 -8.28
N ALA A 17 -21.92 39.80 -9.40
CA ALA A 17 -20.90 38.77 -9.55
C ALA A 17 -19.82 39.04 -8.48
N ARG A 18 -19.71 38.15 -7.49
CA ARG A 18 -18.59 38.12 -6.56
C ARG A 18 -17.35 37.82 -7.41
N ALA A 19 -16.51 38.82 -7.65
CA ALA A 19 -15.19 38.61 -8.20
C ALA A 19 -14.48 37.58 -7.31
N ALA A 20 -13.98 36.50 -7.89
CA ALA A 20 -13.10 35.58 -7.19
C ALA A 20 -11.87 36.38 -6.78
N GLU A 21 -11.68 36.58 -5.48
CA GLU A 21 -10.50 37.22 -4.93
C GLU A 21 -9.28 36.40 -5.38
N GLU A 22 -8.34 37.04 -6.07
CA GLU A 22 -7.18 36.35 -6.63
C GLU A 22 -6.35 35.76 -5.49
N ALA A 23 -6.10 34.45 -5.54
CA ALA A 23 -5.38 33.77 -4.46
C ALA A 23 -3.98 34.36 -4.30
N ALA A 24 -3.55 34.59 -3.05
CA ALA A 24 -2.24 35.12 -2.75
C ALA A 24 -1.13 34.32 -3.47
N PRO A 25 -0.05 35.00 -3.94
CA PRO A 25 1.04 34.34 -4.61
C PRO A 25 1.72 33.34 -3.66
N LEU A 26 2.15 32.20 -4.22
CA LEU A 26 3.04 31.30 -3.50
C LEU A 26 4.40 31.99 -3.27
N PHE A 27 5.10 31.62 -2.21
CA PHE A 27 6.42 32.18 -1.89
C PHE A 27 7.49 31.10 -1.79
N PRO A 28 8.77 31.42 -2.10
CA PRO A 28 9.84 30.43 -2.08
C PRO A 28 10.18 30.06 -0.63
N PHE A 29 10.10 28.77 -0.31
CA PHE A 29 10.53 28.25 0.99
C PHE A 29 10.95 26.79 0.88
N VAL A 30 12.25 26.52 1.04
CA VAL A 30 12.84 25.18 1.08
C VAL A 30 13.54 25.01 2.41
N ILE A 31 13.11 24.09 3.27
CA ILE A 31 13.72 23.89 4.59
C ILE A 31 15.21 23.56 4.43
N SER A 32 16.07 24.41 4.99
CA SER A 32 17.53 24.36 4.84
C SER A 32 18.13 23.09 5.43
N TYR A 33 19.11 22.54 4.73
CA TYR A 33 19.86 21.35 5.15
C TYR A 33 20.61 21.57 6.46
N ASP A 34 21.33 22.68 6.55
CA ASP A 34 22.25 23.03 7.65
C ASP A 34 21.61 23.95 8.71
N GLY A 35 20.35 23.71 9.08
CA GLY A 35 19.69 24.47 10.15
C GLY A 35 20.24 24.13 11.54
N PRO A 36 20.35 25.10 12.47
CA PRO A 36 20.87 24.87 13.81
C PRO A 36 19.85 24.15 14.71
N ASP A 37 20.29 23.73 15.91
CA ASP A 37 19.38 23.24 16.95
C ASP A 37 18.54 24.40 17.52
N ASN A 38 17.34 24.58 16.98
CA ASN A 38 16.40 25.62 17.35
C ASN A 38 14.97 25.04 17.48
N ALA A 39 13.94 25.89 17.46
CA ALA A 39 12.55 25.46 17.59
C ALA A 39 12.10 24.44 16.52
N SER A 40 12.77 24.39 15.36
CA SER A 40 12.48 23.42 14.28
C SER A 40 13.15 22.05 14.44
N SER A 41 14.02 21.89 15.44
CA SER A 41 14.78 20.66 15.69
C SER A 41 14.20 19.85 16.85
N VAL A 42 14.02 18.55 16.61
CA VAL A 42 13.63 17.55 17.60
C VAL A 42 14.66 16.43 17.74
N ALA A 43 15.93 16.70 17.39
CA ALA A 43 17.03 15.74 17.53
C ALA A 43 17.21 15.24 18.97
N HIS A 44 16.77 16.01 19.97
CA HIS A 44 16.78 15.60 21.38
C HIS A 44 15.82 14.46 21.72
N LEU A 45 14.95 14.04 20.78
CA LEU A 45 14.10 12.85 20.92
C LEU A 45 14.85 11.55 20.59
N LEU A 46 16.05 11.63 20.02
CA LEU A 46 16.85 10.46 19.63
C LEU A 46 17.88 10.13 20.69
N ASP A 47 18.00 8.84 21.02
CA ASP A 47 19.02 8.32 21.91
C ASP A 47 20.29 7.98 21.14
N ALA A 48 21.24 8.92 21.13
CA ALA A 48 22.57 8.70 20.55
C ALA A 48 23.56 8.05 21.55
N PRO A 49 24.46 7.16 21.07
CA PRO A 49 24.43 6.54 19.76
C PRO A 49 23.32 5.49 19.64
N ALA A 50 22.84 5.23 18.41
CA ALA A 50 21.89 4.16 18.15
C ALA A 50 22.46 2.82 18.62
N GLY A 51 21.63 1.99 19.26
CA GLY A 51 22.05 0.70 19.80
C GLY A 51 22.68 0.76 21.20
N ARG A 52 22.80 1.94 21.83
CA ARG A 52 23.34 2.07 23.20
C ARG A 52 22.52 1.32 24.26
N HIS A 53 21.28 0.95 23.95
CA HIS A 53 20.38 0.19 24.81
C HIS A 53 20.31 -1.29 24.43
N GLY A 54 21.35 -1.80 23.75
CA GLY A 54 21.40 -3.19 23.30
C GLY A 54 20.64 -3.42 21.99
N PHE A 55 20.52 -4.68 21.61
CA PHE A 55 19.85 -5.08 20.37
C PHE A 55 18.34 -4.93 20.49
N VAL A 56 17.73 -4.49 19.38
CA VAL A 56 16.29 -4.58 19.17
C VAL A 56 15.89 -6.06 19.16
N ARG A 57 14.77 -6.38 19.80
CA ARG A 57 14.19 -7.73 19.83
C ARG A 57 12.67 -7.66 19.82
N ALA A 58 12.03 -8.71 19.30
CA ALA A 58 10.57 -8.84 19.35
C ALA A 58 10.14 -9.45 20.70
N GLN A 59 9.25 -8.76 21.42
CA GLN A 59 8.70 -9.23 22.69
C GLN A 59 7.27 -8.73 22.88
N GLY A 60 6.32 -9.64 23.15
CA GLY A 60 4.93 -9.28 23.48
C GLY A 60 4.21 -8.51 22.37
N GLY A 61 4.52 -8.78 21.10
CA GLY A 61 3.97 -8.05 19.96
C GLY A 61 4.58 -6.68 19.70
N HIS A 62 5.71 -6.35 20.33
CA HIS A 62 6.39 -5.06 20.19
C HIS A 62 7.90 -5.19 20.01
N PHE A 63 8.53 -4.18 19.43
CA PHE A 63 9.98 -4.05 19.48
C PHE A 63 10.42 -3.51 20.84
N VAL A 64 11.45 -4.12 21.42
CA VAL A 64 12.04 -3.70 22.70
C VAL A 64 13.56 -3.71 22.64
N THR A 65 14.18 -2.96 23.55
CA THR A 65 15.61 -2.94 23.87
C THR A 65 15.79 -3.19 25.37
N ASP A 66 17.00 -3.08 25.91
CA ASP A 66 17.25 -3.18 27.35
C ASP A 66 16.65 -2.01 28.13
N ALA A 67 16.35 -0.90 27.46
CA ALA A 67 15.63 0.24 28.04
C ALA A 67 14.09 0.09 28.00
N GLY A 68 13.56 -0.96 27.35
CA GLY A 68 12.13 -1.18 27.16
C GLY A 68 11.66 -0.99 25.70
N PRO A 69 10.36 -0.75 25.47
CA PRO A 69 9.80 -0.61 24.13
C PRO A 69 10.47 0.48 23.29
N ILE A 70 10.67 0.20 22.01
CA ILE A 70 11.24 1.14 21.02
C ILE A 70 10.33 1.23 19.80
N ARG A 71 10.23 2.42 19.20
CA ARG A 71 9.49 2.68 17.96
C ARG A 71 10.36 3.40 16.94
N PHE A 72 10.04 3.23 15.66
CA PHE A 72 10.80 3.82 14.55
C PHE A 72 9.97 4.82 13.74
N HIS A 73 10.23 6.11 13.91
CA HIS A 73 9.80 7.16 12.99
C HIS A 73 10.90 7.26 11.93
N ALA A 74 10.65 6.67 10.76
CA ALA A 74 11.71 6.19 9.89
C ALA A 74 11.51 6.62 8.44
N THR A 75 12.54 6.51 7.63
CA THR A 75 12.45 6.77 6.18
C THR A 75 13.25 5.74 5.38
N ASN A 76 13.17 5.82 4.06
CA ASN A 76 13.98 5.03 3.14
C ASN A 76 15.08 5.90 2.52
N LEU A 77 16.25 5.29 2.27
CA LEU A 77 17.16 5.71 1.22
C LEU A 77 17.13 4.64 0.15
N THR A 78 16.95 5.04 -1.11
CA THR A 78 16.70 4.08 -2.19
C THR A 78 17.83 4.06 -3.20
N GLY A 79 18.27 2.85 -3.55
CA GLY A 79 19.27 2.60 -4.57
C GLY A 79 20.59 3.30 -4.23
N PRO A 80 21.12 4.16 -5.12
CA PRO A 80 22.43 4.76 -4.94
C PRO A 80 22.49 5.80 -3.81
N ALA A 81 21.36 6.32 -3.33
CA ALA A 81 21.32 7.24 -2.19
C ALA A 81 21.83 6.62 -0.87
N ASN A 82 21.99 5.29 -0.82
CA ASN A 82 22.60 4.57 0.29
C ASN A 82 24.14 4.68 0.35
N PHE A 83 24.77 5.31 -0.65
CA PHE A 83 26.22 5.38 -0.77
C PHE A 83 26.72 6.83 -0.92
N PRO A 84 26.34 7.75 -0.01
CA PRO A 84 26.78 9.14 -0.07
C PRO A 84 28.29 9.27 0.09
N SER A 85 28.81 10.45 -0.25
CA SER A 85 30.14 10.85 0.23
C SER A 85 30.15 10.94 1.77
N ARG A 86 31.34 10.91 2.40
CA ARG A 86 31.44 11.05 3.86
C ARG A 86 30.86 12.37 4.37
N ALA A 87 31.09 13.47 3.65
CA ALA A 87 30.56 14.78 4.00
C ALA A 87 29.03 14.82 3.92
N ASP A 88 28.46 14.23 2.86
CA ASP A 88 27.01 14.16 2.69
C ASP A 88 26.38 13.21 3.72
N ALA A 89 27.05 12.12 4.10
CA ALA A 89 26.60 11.23 5.16
C ALA A 89 26.46 11.95 6.51
N ASP A 90 27.44 12.77 6.90
CA ASP A 90 27.40 13.52 8.15
C ASP A 90 26.28 14.58 8.14
N LYS A 91 26.13 15.32 7.03
CA LYS A 91 25.03 16.27 6.87
C LYS A 91 23.67 15.59 6.89
N LEU A 92 23.53 14.47 6.17
CA LEU A 92 22.31 13.68 6.10
C LEU A 92 21.89 13.19 7.47
N ALA A 93 22.82 12.60 8.24
CA ALA A 93 22.58 12.16 9.60
C ALA A 93 22.06 13.31 10.49
N ALA A 94 22.70 14.48 10.44
CA ALA A 94 22.29 15.65 11.20
C ALA A 94 20.88 16.14 10.82
N ARG A 95 20.55 16.19 9.52
CA ARG A 95 19.23 16.62 9.05
C ARG A 95 18.13 15.64 9.42
N LEU A 96 18.34 14.35 9.22
CA LEU A 96 17.37 13.33 9.60
C LEU A 96 17.08 13.37 11.10
N ALA A 97 18.12 13.53 11.93
CA ALA A 97 17.96 13.69 13.38
C ALA A 97 17.16 14.96 13.74
N ARG A 98 17.39 16.10 13.07
CA ARG A 98 16.58 17.32 13.28
C ARG A 98 15.09 17.10 13.06
N PHE A 99 14.73 16.26 12.09
CA PHE A 99 13.34 15.87 11.81
C PHE A 99 12.81 14.75 12.71
N GLY A 100 13.61 14.24 13.64
CA GLY A 100 13.22 13.16 14.53
C GLY A 100 13.12 11.81 13.82
N ILE A 101 13.84 11.63 12.71
CA ILE A 101 13.92 10.33 12.02
C ILE A 101 14.98 9.51 12.73
N ASN A 102 14.57 8.39 13.35
CA ASN A 102 15.45 7.55 14.16
C ASN A 102 15.75 6.19 13.51
N CYS A 103 15.31 5.94 12.27
CA CYS A 103 15.70 4.75 11.51
C CYS A 103 15.67 5.01 10.00
N VAL A 104 16.59 4.37 9.27
CA VAL A 104 16.66 4.41 7.81
C VAL A 104 16.64 2.99 7.23
N ARG A 105 15.69 2.71 6.34
CA ARG A 105 15.64 1.49 5.55
C ARG A 105 16.52 1.61 4.31
N LEU A 106 17.48 0.70 4.18
CA LEU A 106 18.49 0.68 3.13
C LEU A 106 17.95 -0.11 1.93
N HIS A 107 17.15 0.58 1.11
CA HIS A 107 16.31 -0.05 0.09
C HIS A 107 16.96 -0.05 -1.29
N PHE A 108 16.68 -1.07 -2.12
CA PHE A 108 17.25 -1.26 -3.47
C PHE A 108 18.80 -1.19 -3.55
N MET A 109 19.50 -1.40 -2.43
CA MET A 109 20.96 -1.31 -2.40
C MET A 109 21.67 -2.47 -3.11
N ASP A 110 20.93 -3.54 -3.47
CA ASP A 110 21.42 -4.80 -4.02
C ASP A 110 21.34 -4.91 -5.56
N THR A 111 21.21 -3.81 -6.30
CA THR A 111 21.07 -3.86 -7.77
C THR A 111 21.66 -2.64 -8.48
N TRP A 112 21.95 -2.77 -9.78
CA TRP A 112 22.18 -1.60 -10.63
C TRP A 112 20.85 -0.86 -10.80
N TYR A 113 20.73 0.27 -10.12
CA TYR A 113 19.46 0.95 -9.97
C TYR A 113 19.09 1.71 -11.23
N VAL A 114 17.95 1.34 -11.82
CA VAL A 114 17.42 1.94 -13.05
C VAL A 114 16.11 2.69 -12.83
N ASN A 115 15.36 2.33 -11.78
CA ASN A 115 14.04 2.91 -11.53
C ASN A 115 14.18 4.39 -11.17
N PHE A 116 13.36 5.26 -11.75
CA PHE A 116 13.40 6.71 -11.53
C PHE A 116 14.75 7.40 -11.85
N MET A 117 15.67 6.70 -12.52
CA MET A 117 16.98 7.22 -12.91
C MET A 117 17.05 7.46 -14.42
N PRO A 118 17.81 8.48 -14.88
CA PRO A 118 18.04 8.72 -16.31
C PRO A 118 18.98 7.67 -16.93
N GLN A 119 19.83 7.04 -16.12
CA GLN A 119 20.82 6.04 -16.51
C GLN A 119 20.94 4.99 -15.39
N PRO A 120 21.26 3.72 -15.69
CA PRO A 120 21.62 2.74 -14.67
C PRO A 120 22.74 3.25 -13.76
N THR A 121 22.57 3.12 -12.46
CA THR A 121 23.52 3.64 -11.47
C THR A 121 23.94 2.57 -10.47
N GLN A 122 25.23 2.48 -10.17
CA GLN A 122 25.79 1.46 -9.30
C GLN A 122 25.29 1.63 -7.85
N ALA A 123 24.87 0.53 -7.23
CA ALA A 123 24.58 0.43 -5.79
C ALA A 123 25.72 -0.34 -5.09
N ILE A 124 25.45 -1.40 -4.33
CA ILE A 124 26.50 -2.14 -3.61
C ILE A 124 27.28 -3.14 -4.48
N LEU A 125 26.72 -3.57 -5.61
CA LEU A 125 27.32 -4.63 -6.42
C LEU A 125 28.52 -4.10 -7.23
N ALA A 126 29.53 -4.94 -7.38
CA ALA A 126 30.67 -4.66 -8.26
C ALA A 126 30.24 -4.63 -9.74
N ASP A 127 30.93 -3.80 -10.52
CA ASP A 127 30.82 -3.83 -11.97
C ASP A 127 31.62 -5.01 -12.54
N ASP A 128 31.07 -6.23 -12.42
CA ASP A 128 31.68 -7.46 -12.92
C ASP A 128 30.84 -8.05 -14.09
N THR A 129 31.48 -8.16 -15.25
CA THR A 129 30.87 -8.74 -16.45
C THR A 129 30.70 -10.26 -16.37
N ARG A 130 31.27 -10.91 -15.35
CA ARG A 130 31.26 -12.37 -15.17
C ARG A 130 30.29 -12.86 -14.09
N THR A 131 29.78 -11.98 -13.23
CA THR A 131 28.88 -12.37 -12.12
C THR A 131 28.17 -11.16 -11.50
N GLN A 132 27.02 -11.37 -10.84
CA GLN A 132 26.37 -10.36 -9.98
C GLN A 132 26.57 -10.61 -8.46
N ARG A 133 27.61 -11.37 -8.07
CA ARG A 133 27.76 -11.87 -6.69
C ARG A 133 28.74 -11.09 -5.83
N GLU A 134 29.53 -10.18 -6.41
CA GLU A 134 30.57 -9.46 -5.68
C GLU A 134 30.10 -8.08 -5.21
N LEU A 135 30.52 -7.72 -4.00
CA LEU A 135 30.29 -6.39 -3.43
C LEU A 135 31.43 -5.46 -3.87
N ASP A 136 31.09 -4.24 -4.27
CA ASP A 136 32.09 -3.22 -4.58
C ASP A 136 32.69 -2.67 -3.27
N PRO A 137 34.02 -2.73 -3.07
CA PRO A 137 34.65 -2.31 -1.82
C PRO A 137 34.53 -0.80 -1.55
N LYS A 138 34.41 0.04 -2.59
CA LYS A 138 34.26 1.50 -2.40
C LYS A 138 32.85 1.83 -1.97
N GLN A 139 31.85 1.18 -2.57
CA GLN A 139 30.46 1.35 -2.18
C GLN A 139 30.23 0.79 -0.77
N LEU A 140 30.85 -0.33 -0.42
CA LEU A 140 30.81 -0.88 0.93
C LEU A 140 31.41 0.09 1.99
N ASP A 141 32.55 0.74 1.73
CA ASP A 141 33.10 1.77 2.66
C ASP A 141 32.16 2.97 2.83
N ARG A 142 31.48 3.40 1.75
CA ARG A 142 30.49 4.49 1.81
C ARG A 142 29.28 4.12 2.66
N LEU A 143 28.75 2.91 2.45
CA LEU A 143 27.67 2.36 3.26
C LEU A 143 28.09 2.28 4.74
N ASP A 144 29.29 1.75 5.00
CA ASP A 144 29.85 1.61 6.34
C ASP A 144 29.98 2.96 7.05
N TYR A 145 30.52 3.96 6.37
CA TYR A 145 30.66 5.30 6.95
C TYR A 145 29.31 5.95 7.22
N MET A 146 28.34 5.79 6.31
CA MET A 146 26.98 6.31 6.49
C MET A 146 26.30 5.66 7.71
N ILE A 147 26.39 4.34 7.86
CA ILE A 147 25.87 3.63 9.04
C ILE A 147 26.56 4.13 10.33
N ALA A 148 27.87 4.37 10.29
CA ALA A 148 28.58 4.94 11.44
C ALA A 148 28.11 6.38 11.76
N ALA A 149 27.81 7.20 10.76
CA ALA A 149 27.25 8.54 10.94
C ALA A 149 25.83 8.49 11.54
N PHE A 150 24.96 7.62 11.03
CA PHE A 150 23.64 7.36 11.60
C PHE A 150 23.72 6.87 13.05
N LYS A 151 24.63 5.94 13.34
CA LYS A 151 24.88 5.48 14.70
C LYS A 151 25.22 6.64 15.64
N ARG A 152 26.16 7.51 15.26
CA ARG A 152 26.51 8.71 16.06
C ARG A 152 25.33 9.64 16.31
N ALA A 153 24.40 9.72 15.36
CA ALA A 153 23.22 10.59 15.43
C ALA A 153 22.00 9.95 16.14
N GLY A 154 22.09 8.70 16.63
CA GLY A 154 20.93 8.01 17.24
C GLY A 154 19.94 7.46 16.21
N ILE A 155 20.39 7.24 14.98
CA ILE A 155 19.60 6.71 13.86
C ILE A 155 19.98 5.25 13.62
N TYR A 156 19.00 4.35 13.71
CA TYR A 156 19.14 2.93 13.42
C TYR A 156 19.07 2.65 11.91
N VAL A 157 19.40 1.44 11.48
CA VAL A 157 19.21 1.01 10.09
C VAL A 157 18.44 -0.30 9.97
N ASN A 158 17.67 -0.42 8.88
CA ASN A 158 17.08 -1.67 8.40
C ASN A 158 17.83 -2.13 7.14
N ILE A 159 18.20 -3.41 7.08
CA ILE A 159 18.96 -4.01 5.98
C ILE A 159 18.07 -4.97 5.18
N ASN A 160 18.00 -4.77 3.85
CA ASN A 160 17.33 -5.70 2.94
C ASN A 160 18.34 -6.73 2.38
N LEU A 161 17.93 -8.00 2.29
CA LEU A 161 18.75 -9.09 1.72
C LEU A 161 18.39 -9.42 0.26
N HIS A 162 17.25 -8.94 -0.23
CA HIS A 162 16.86 -9.10 -1.62
C HIS A 162 15.74 -8.11 -2.02
N VAL A 163 16.06 -7.14 -2.88
CA VAL A 163 15.10 -6.18 -3.45
C VAL A 163 15.10 -6.30 -4.97
N GLY A 164 16.22 -5.98 -5.61
CA GLY A 164 16.33 -5.89 -7.06
C GLY A 164 17.48 -6.68 -7.70
N ARG A 165 18.27 -7.42 -6.91
CA ARG A 165 19.35 -8.26 -7.46
C ARG A 165 18.78 -9.29 -8.43
N THR A 166 19.39 -9.46 -9.60
CA THR A 166 18.90 -10.38 -10.63
C THR A 166 20.01 -11.32 -11.07
N LEU A 167 20.07 -12.51 -10.51
CA LEU A 167 20.97 -13.57 -10.98
C LEU A 167 20.60 -13.95 -12.43
N ASP A 168 21.60 -13.98 -13.30
CA ASP A 168 21.42 -14.15 -14.75
C ASP A 168 22.38 -15.21 -15.35
N GLU A 169 22.51 -15.23 -16.67
CA GLU A 169 23.36 -16.18 -17.39
C GLU A 169 24.82 -16.18 -16.90
N ARG A 170 25.32 -15.05 -16.40
CA ARG A 170 26.68 -14.94 -15.83
C ARG A 170 26.85 -15.79 -14.58
N ASP A 171 25.77 -15.95 -13.82
CA ASP A 171 25.72 -16.74 -12.59
C ASP A 171 25.24 -18.19 -12.81
N GLY A 172 25.03 -18.58 -14.07
CA GLY A 172 24.62 -19.93 -14.47
C GLY A 172 23.11 -20.12 -14.62
N PHE A 173 22.33 -19.04 -14.71
CA PHE A 173 20.86 -19.10 -14.81
C PHE A 173 20.38 -18.73 -16.22
N PRO A 174 20.10 -19.71 -17.10
CA PRO A 174 19.68 -19.44 -18.46
C PRO A 174 18.28 -18.84 -18.54
N GLY A 175 18.03 -18.00 -19.55
CA GLY A 175 16.69 -17.59 -19.94
C GLY A 175 16.07 -16.52 -19.03
N ILE A 176 16.88 -15.68 -18.40
CA ILE A 176 16.44 -14.72 -17.37
C ILE A 176 15.33 -13.79 -17.87
N LYS A 177 15.37 -13.41 -19.15
CA LYS A 177 14.36 -12.57 -19.82
C LYS A 177 12.94 -13.17 -19.84
N HIS A 178 12.81 -14.46 -19.57
CA HIS A 178 11.54 -15.19 -19.51
C HIS A 178 11.08 -15.44 -18.07
N LEU A 179 11.91 -15.09 -17.08
CA LEU A 179 11.57 -15.20 -15.66
C LEU A 179 10.98 -13.89 -15.15
N SER A 180 10.48 -13.94 -13.92
CA SER A 180 10.08 -12.74 -13.20
C SER A 180 11.26 -11.80 -12.98
N TRP A 181 10.98 -10.50 -12.96
CA TRP A 181 11.89 -9.47 -12.48
C TRP A 181 12.55 -9.87 -11.15
N ALA A 182 13.86 -9.59 -10.99
CA ALA A 182 14.64 -9.85 -9.78
C ALA A 182 14.46 -11.26 -9.21
N ASN A 183 14.32 -12.28 -10.06
CA ASN A 183 14.10 -13.68 -9.68
C ASN A 183 12.92 -13.93 -8.69
N LYS A 184 11.98 -12.98 -8.54
CA LYS A 184 10.89 -13.04 -7.55
C LYS A 184 10.01 -14.28 -7.71
N GLY A 185 9.67 -14.96 -6.62
CA GLY A 185 8.96 -16.23 -6.63
C GLY A 185 9.84 -17.42 -7.03
N ILE A 186 10.65 -17.35 -8.11
CA ILE A 186 11.56 -18.43 -8.50
C ILE A 186 12.65 -18.66 -7.44
N GLY A 187 13.23 -17.57 -6.92
CA GLY A 187 14.25 -17.61 -5.87
C GLY A 187 13.77 -18.20 -4.54
N GLN A 188 12.48 -18.54 -4.40
CA GLN A 188 11.93 -19.19 -3.21
C GLN A 188 11.94 -20.72 -3.29
N PHE A 189 12.15 -21.31 -4.47
CA PHE A 189 12.23 -22.77 -4.61
C PHE A 189 13.48 -23.25 -5.36
N GLU A 190 14.09 -22.44 -6.23
CA GLU A 190 15.29 -22.85 -6.95
C GLU A 190 16.49 -22.94 -5.98
N PRO A 191 17.05 -24.13 -5.72
CA PRO A 191 18.04 -24.31 -4.66
C PRO A 191 19.30 -23.45 -4.80
N ARG A 192 19.80 -23.26 -6.03
CA ARG A 192 21.04 -22.50 -6.24
C ARG A 192 20.84 -21.00 -6.00
N MET A 193 19.70 -20.43 -6.36
CA MET A 193 19.33 -19.04 -6.09
C MET A 193 19.21 -18.80 -4.58
N ILE A 194 18.60 -19.74 -3.84
CA ILE A 194 18.53 -19.67 -2.36
C ILE A 194 19.95 -19.67 -1.76
N GLU A 195 20.83 -20.57 -2.22
CA GLU A 195 22.22 -20.60 -1.75
C GLU A 195 22.98 -19.31 -2.09
N LEU A 196 22.75 -18.71 -3.25
CA LEU A 196 23.37 -17.44 -3.64
C LEU A 196 22.75 -16.21 -2.93
N GLN A 197 21.54 -16.31 -2.40
CA GLN A 197 20.99 -15.33 -1.45
C GLN A 197 21.63 -15.47 -0.07
N LYS A 198 21.82 -16.70 0.41
CA LYS A 198 22.59 -16.96 1.65
C LYS A 198 24.04 -16.50 1.53
N GLU A 199 24.67 -16.67 0.37
CA GLU A 199 26.02 -16.16 0.10
C GLU A 199 26.05 -14.63 0.23
N TYR A 200 25.14 -13.92 -0.42
CA TYR A 200 25.03 -12.46 -0.32
C TYR A 200 24.81 -12.00 1.13
N ALA A 201 23.86 -12.62 1.83
CA ALA A 201 23.58 -12.33 3.24
C ALA A 201 24.81 -12.56 4.12
N ARG A 202 25.57 -13.64 3.89
CA ARG A 202 26.82 -13.89 4.62
C ARG A 202 27.86 -12.82 4.32
N LYS A 203 28.14 -12.52 3.04
CA LYS A 203 29.12 -11.50 2.63
C LYS A 203 28.79 -10.13 3.26
N LEU A 204 27.52 -9.73 3.24
CA LEU A 204 27.09 -8.43 3.77
C LEU A 204 27.04 -8.40 5.30
N LEU A 205 26.36 -9.35 5.94
CA LEU A 205 26.06 -9.25 7.37
C LEU A 205 27.26 -9.60 8.27
N THR A 206 28.20 -10.41 7.77
CA THR A 206 29.43 -10.77 8.51
C THR A 206 30.62 -9.85 8.22
N HIS A 207 30.45 -8.91 7.28
CA HIS A 207 31.42 -7.85 7.03
C HIS A 207 31.57 -6.96 8.27
N VAL A 208 32.83 -6.69 8.66
CA VAL A 208 33.16 -5.80 9.77
C VAL A 208 33.25 -4.38 9.25
N ASN A 209 32.33 -3.53 9.70
CA ASN A 209 32.35 -2.11 9.39
C ASN A 209 33.60 -1.47 10.05
N PRO A 210 34.57 -0.95 9.28
CA PRO A 210 35.80 -0.39 9.83
C PRO A 210 35.58 0.90 10.64
N HIS A 211 34.44 1.57 10.47
CA HIS A 211 34.09 2.81 11.18
C HIS A 211 33.34 2.57 12.49
N THR A 212 32.79 1.37 12.72
CA THR A 212 32.17 0.99 14.01
C THR A 212 32.91 -0.13 14.75
N GLY A 213 33.74 -0.90 14.04
CA GLY A 213 34.50 -2.04 14.57
C GLY A 213 33.67 -3.32 14.71
N ASN A 214 32.41 -3.33 14.31
CA ASN A 214 31.51 -4.48 14.46
C ASN A 214 31.15 -5.08 13.10
N ALA A 215 30.93 -6.40 13.07
CA ALA A 215 30.14 -6.99 12.01
C ALA A 215 28.70 -6.47 12.07
N TYR A 216 27.97 -6.38 10.95
CA TYR A 216 26.57 -5.96 10.99
C TYR A 216 25.70 -6.91 11.84
N THR A 217 26.03 -8.20 11.89
CA THR A 217 25.41 -9.17 12.82
C THR A 217 25.60 -8.85 14.30
N ASP A 218 26.71 -8.17 14.66
CA ASP A 218 27.06 -7.77 16.02
C ASP A 218 26.85 -6.26 16.27
N GLU A 219 26.21 -5.54 15.34
CA GLU A 219 25.98 -4.10 15.43
C GLU A 219 24.54 -3.79 15.90
N PRO A 220 24.34 -3.31 17.14
CA PRO A 220 23.00 -2.98 17.65
C PRO A 220 22.34 -1.79 16.95
N CYS A 221 23.10 -0.97 16.19
CA CYS A 221 22.55 0.07 15.31
C CYS A 221 21.76 -0.53 14.12
N VAL A 222 22.03 -1.78 13.72
CA VAL A 222 21.15 -2.50 12.80
C VAL A 222 19.94 -2.94 13.61
N ALA A 223 18.79 -2.31 13.38
CA ALA A 223 17.56 -2.57 14.13
C ALA A 223 16.83 -3.83 13.66
N MET A 224 16.92 -4.16 12.37
CA MET A 224 16.12 -5.23 11.77
C MET A 224 16.66 -5.64 10.38
N ILE A 225 16.31 -6.85 9.95
CA ILE A 225 16.73 -7.44 8.69
C ILE A 225 15.49 -7.95 7.92
N GLU A 226 15.38 -7.61 6.63
CA GLU A 226 14.33 -8.10 5.74
C GLU A 226 14.88 -9.12 4.75
N ILE A 227 14.28 -10.31 4.68
CA ILE A 227 14.73 -11.37 3.77
C ILE A 227 14.47 -10.98 2.31
N SER A 228 13.25 -10.55 1.97
CA SER A 228 12.98 -10.06 0.62
C SER A 228 11.78 -9.11 0.52
N ASN A 229 12.02 -8.01 -0.20
CA ASN A 229 10.99 -7.03 -0.51
C ASN A 229 10.00 -7.57 -1.55
N GLU A 230 8.70 -7.44 -1.27
CA GLU A 230 7.62 -7.69 -2.25
C GLU A 230 7.75 -9.00 -3.05
N ASP A 231 7.91 -10.12 -2.35
CA ASP A 231 8.21 -11.42 -2.96
C ASP A 231 7.25 -12.50 -2.46
N SER A 232 6.69 -13.32 -3.34
CA SER A 232 5.84 -14.46 -2.97
C SER A 232 5.73 -15.47 -4.10
N LEU A 233 5.93 -16.75 -3.77
CA LEU A 233 5.64 -17.85 -4.68
C LEU A 233 4.14 -17.96 -4.98
N LEU A 234 3.29 -17.83 -3.96
CA LEU A 234 1.83 -17.84 -4.14
C LEU A 234 1.36 -16.73 -5.07
N ARG A 235 1.81 -15.47 -4.87
CA ARG A 235 1.43 -14.37 -5.75
C ARG A 235 1.90 -14.60 -7.19
N THR A 236 3.07 -15.19 -7.36
CA THR A 236 3.65 -15.54 -8.66
C THR A 236 2.81 -16.62 -9.37
N TYR A 237 2.31 -17.61 -8.62
CA TYR A 237 1.35 -18.60 -9.11
C TYR A 237 -0.01 -17.99 -9.49
N LEU A 238 -0.60 -17.20 -8.60
CA LEU A 238 -1.90 -16.56 -8.82
C LEU A 238 -1.86 -15.56 -10.00
N GLY A 239 -0.69 -15.00 -10.31
CA GLY A 239 -0.44 -14.17 -11.49
C GLY A 239 -0.26 -14.94 -12.81
N GLY A 240 -0.20 -16.29 -12.78
CA GLY A 240 0.00 -17.14 -13.95
C GLY A 240 1.44 -17.11 -14.50
N THR A 241 2.42 -16.74 -13.68
CA THR A 241 3.83 -16.76 -14.09
C THR A 241 4.40 -18.18 -14.07
N LEU A 242 4.03 -19.00 -13.08
CA LEU A 242 4.55 -20.37 -12.94
C LEU A 242 4.10 -21.29 -14.08
N ASP A 243 2.94 -21.07 -14.68
CA ASP A 243 2.44 -21.87 -15.83
C ASP A 243 3.36 -21.77 -17.07
N ARG A 244 4.20 -20.72 -17.13
CA ARG A 244 5.08 -20.41 -18.28
C ARG A 244 6.55 -20.53 -17.94
N LEU A 245 6.86 -21.20 -16.83
CA LEU A 245 8.21 -21.35 -16.34
C LEU A 245 9.05 -22.14 -17.38
N PRO A 246 10.21 -21.64 -17.81
CA PRO A 246 11.06 -22.37 -18.75
C PRO A 246 11.86 -23.48 -18.03
N GLU A 247 12.38 -24.43 -18.79
CA GLU A 247 13.40 -25.35 -18.27
C GLU A 247 14.73 -24.60 -18.00
N PRO A 248 15.52 -24.98 -16.98
CA PRO A 248 15.33 -26.12 -16.07
C PRO A 248 14.42 -25.85 -14.85
N TYR A 249 13.92 -24.63 -14.69
CA TYR A 249 13.17 -24.22 -13.49
C TYR A 249 11.83 -24.96 -13.37
N ALA A 250 11.16 -25.23 -14.50
CA ALA A 250 9.94 -26.03 -14.53
C ALA A 250 10.15 -27.46 -14.04
N ALA A 251 11.24 -28.12 -14.47
CA ALA A 251 11.61 -29.43 -13.95
C ALA A 251 11.88 -29.40 -12.44
N GLU A 252 12.57 -28.38 -11.92
CA GLU A 252 12.84 -28.31 -10.48
C GLU A 252 11.57 -28.12 -9.64
N LEU A 253 10.66 -27.23 -10.06
CA LEU A 253 9.38 -27.06 -9.38
C LEU A 253 8.54 -28.35 -9.42
N ARG A 254 8.49 -29.01 -10.59
CA ARG A 254 7.79 -30.29 -10.77
C ARG A 254 8.41 -31.40 -9.93
N ARG A 255 9.73 -31.42 -9.77
CA ARG A 255 10.45 -32.38 -8.90
C ARG A 255 10.01 -32.20 -7.45
N GLN A 256 10.06 -30.98 -6.92
CA GLN A 256 9.63 -30.68 -5.54
C GLN A 256 8.13 -30.96 -5.32
N TRP A 257 7.30 -30.71 -6.34
CA TRP A 257 5.89 -31.05 -6.32
C TRP A 257 5.66 -32.56 -6.17
N ASN A 258 6.37 -33.38 -6.94
CA ASN A 258 6.27 -34.84 -6.86
C ASN A 258 6.84 -35.40 -5.57
N ASP A 259 7.90 -34.78 -5.02
CA ASP A 259 8.40 -35.11 -3.68
C ASP A 259 7.29 -34.89 -2.63
N TRP A 260 6.63 -33.73 -2.66
CA TRP A 260 5.53 -33.40 -1.75
C TRP A 260 4.34 -34.36 -1.89
N LEU A 261 4.01 -34.78 -3.12
CA LEU A 261 2.94 -35.76 -3.35
C LEU A 261 3.25 -37.11 -2.71
N HIS A 262 4.50 -37.58 -2.79
CA HIS A 262 4.91 -38.83 -2.14
C HIS A 262 5.02 -38.74 -0.61
N GLU A 263 5.24 -37.55 -0.07
CA GLU A 263 5.13 -37.31 1.38
C GLU A 263 3.67 -37.29 1.85
N THR A 264 2.74 -36.91 0.96
CA THR A 264 1.32 -36.74 1.30
C THR A 264 0.48 -38.00 1.07
N TYR A 265 0.78 -38.76 0.02
CA TYR A 265 0.01 -39.93 -0.40
C TYR A 265 0.87 -41.19 -0.39
N ALA A 266 0.33 -42.28 0.17
CA ALA A 266 1.05 -43.54 0.30
C ALA A 266 1.33 -44.20 -1.07
N ASP A 267 0.37 -44.12 -2.00
CA ASP A 267 0.46 -44.73 -3.33
C ASP A 267 -0.44 -44.00 -4.35
N ALA A 268 -0.36 -44.43 -5.61
CA ALA A 268 -1.16 -43.88 -6.70
C ALA A 268 -2.67 -44.06 -6.49
N ALA A 269 -3.10 -45.11 -5.77
CA ALA A 269 -4.51 -45.36 -5.51
C ALA A 269 -5.06 -44.37 -4.48
N ALA A 270 -4.29 -44.04 -3.44
CA ALA A 270 -4.63 -43.01 -2.46
C ALA A 270 -4.73 -41.62 -3.11
N LEU A 271 -3.77 -41.28 -3.99
CA LEU A 271 -3.81 -40.03 -4.76
C LEU A 271 -5.04 -39.99 -5.68
N GLN A 272 -5.30 -41.07 -6.42
CA GLN A 272 -6.49 -41.18 -7.28
C GLN A 272 -7.78 -40.99 -6.49
N ALA A 273 -7.92 -41.65 -5.33
CA ALA A 273 -9.10 -41.54 -4.49
C ALA A 273 -9.33 -40.10 -4.01
N ALA A 274 -8.26 -39.38 -3.65
CA ALA A 274 -8.33 -37.99 -3.24
C ALA A 274 -8.64 -37.04 -4.41
N TRP A 275 -8.07 -37.30 -5.59
CA TRP A 275 -8.24 -36.49 -6.79
C TRP A 275 -9.36 -37.00 -7.70
N THR A 276 -10.40 -37.58 -7.11
CA THR A 276 -11.60 -37.94 -7.85
C THR A 276 -12.64 -36.83 -7.74
N TRP A 277 -13.28 -36.49 -8.86
CA TRP A 277 -14.42 -35.60 -8.86
C TRP A 277 -15.59 -36.24 -8.13
N LYS A 278 -16.30 -35.47 -7.32
CA LYS A 278 -17.63 -35.88 -6.84
C LYS A 278 -18.54 -35.94 -8.07
N ASN A 279 -18.85 -37.16 -8.53
CA ASN A 279 -19.75 -37.34 -9.66
C ASN A 279 -21.18 -37.15 -9.18
N GLU A 280 -21.90 -36.21 -9.79
CA GLU A 280 -23.31 -35.93 -9.53
C GLU A 280 -24.04 -35.79 -10.86
N PRO A 281 -25.10 -36.57 -11.14
CA PRO A 281 -25.85 -36.45 -12.38
C PRO A 281 -26.34 -35.02 -12.62
N LEU A 282 -26.25 -34.58 -13.87
CA LEU A 282 -26.68 -33.23 -14.27
C LEU A 282 -28.21 -33.11 -14.14
N ARG A 283 -28.66 -32.07 -13.45
CA ARG A 283 -30.07 -31.77 -13.19
C ARG A 283 -30.30 -30.25 -13.07
N ASP A 284 -31.55 -29.84 -12.92
CA ASP A 284 -31.95 -28.45 -12.60
C ASP A 284 -31.27 -27.39 -13.50
N GLU A 285 -31.56 -27.42 -14.81
CA GLU A 285 -31.10 -26.37 -15.74
C GLU A 285 -31.62 -24.99 -15.29
N GLN A 286 -30.68 -24.08 -15.03
CA GLN A 286 -31.00 -22.74 -14.55
C GLN A 286 -31.18 -21.74 -15.69
N PHE A 287 -30.66 -22.02 -16.88
CA PHE A 287 -30.68 -21.11 -18.03
C PHE A 287 -31.61 -21.61 -19.14
N ALA A 288 -32.93 -21.47 -18.94
CA ALA A 288 -33.91 -21.88 -19.94
C ALA A 288 -33.73 -21.17 -21.29
N GLU A 289 -33.21 -19.93 -21.27
CA GLU A 289 -32.96 -19.08 -22.42
C GLU A 289 -31.56 -19.24 -23.05
N GLY A 290 -30.71 -20.10 -22.49
CA GLY A 290 -29.29 -20.10 -22.82
C GLY A 290 -28.92 -20.72 -24.17
N ARG A 291 -29.87 -21.36 -24.87
CA ARG A 291 -29.72 -21.72 -26.29
C ARG A 291 -29.95 -20.55 -27.25
N PHE A 292 -30.44 -19.42 -26.74
CA PHE A 292 -30.74 -18.21 -27.52
C PHE A 292 -31.71 -18.41 -28.70
N ASP A 293 -32.44 -19.54 -28.74
CA ASP A 293 -33.42 -19.90 -29.78
C ASP A 293 -34.62 -18.93 -29.84
N ALA A 294 -34.83 -18.13 -28.79
CA ALA A 294 -35.85 -17.08 -28.72
C ALA A 294 -35.25 -15.76 -28.24
N PRO A 295 -35.72 -14.60 -28.75
CA PRO A 295 -35.23 -13.31 -28.30
C PRO A 295 -35.65 -13.02 -26.85
N PHE A 296 -34.79 -12.34 -26.11
CA PHE A 296 -35.11 -11.78 -24.79
C PHE A 296 -34.66 -10.32 -24.70
N VAL A 297 -35.17 -9.61 -23.69
CA VAL A 297 -34.85 -8.20 -23.44
C VAL A 297 -33.78 -8.11 -22.34
N PHE A 298 -32.83 -7.19 -22.54
CA PHE A 298 -31.91 -6.77 -21.47
C PHE A 298 -32.65 -5.83 -20.51
N ASP A 299 -33.34 -6.41 -19.54
CA ASP A 299 -34.20 -5.74 -18.56
C ASP A 299 -33.44 -5.19 -17.33
N ASN A 300 -32.13 -5.38 -17.28
CA ASN A 300 -31.25 -5.07 -16.15
C ASN A 300 -31.54 -5.86 -14.87
N THR A 301 -32.38 -6.91 -14.93
CA THR A 301 -32.64 -7.79 -13.79
C THR A 301 -32.21 -9.23 -14.08
N ARG A 302 -32.70 -9.82 -15.18
CA ARG A 302 -32.34 -11.16 -15.63
C ARG A 302 -31.16 -11.10 -16.59
N TRP A 303 -31.19 -10.15 -17.53
CA TRP A 303 -30.09 -9.90 -18.46
C TRP A 303 -29.71 -8.43 -18.45
N SER A 304 -28.42 -8.15 -18.33
CA SER A 304 -27.90 -6.79 -18.51
C SER A 304 -26.65 -6.81 -19.36
N PHE A 305 -26.53 -5.79 -20.22
CA PHE A 305 -25.28 -5.44 -20.86
C PHE A 305 -24.87 -4.06 -20.34
N GLN A 306 -23.68 -3.98 -19.77
CA GLN A 306 -23.14 -2.75 -19.22
C GLN A 306 -21.84 -2.44 -19.99
N PRO A 307 -21.78 -1.39 -20.83
CA PRO A 307 -20.58 -1.04 -21.58
C PRO A 307 -19.47 -0.42 -20.71
N GLY A 308 -19.72 -0.22 -19.41
CA GLY A 308 -18.82 0.49 -18.51
C GLY A 308 -18.70 1.97 -18.92
N THR A 309 -17.47 2.48 -18.99
CA THR A 309 -17.19 3.83 -19.54
C THR A 309 -16.98 3.81 -21.07
N GLY A 310 -17.03 2.63 -21.68
CA GLY A 310 -16.87 2.40 -23.12
C GLY A 310 -18.17 2.58 -23.90
N ALA A 311 -18.26 1.94 -25.06
CA ALA A 311 -19.48 1.89 -25.86
C ALA A 311 -19.62 0.50 -26.51
N GLY A 312 -20.86 0.04 -26.62
CA GLY A 312 -21.19 -1.24 -27.21
C GLY A 312 -22.66 -1.58 -27.04
N GLN A 313 -23.04 -2.75 -27.53
CA GLN A 313 -24.38 -3.29 -27.42
C GLN A 313 -24.33 -4.82 -27.36
N ALA A 314 -25.38 -5.42 -26.81
CA ALA A 314 -25.62 -6.85 -26.91
C ALA A 314 -27.05 -7.11 -27.39
N SER A 315 -27.22 -8.12 -28.23
CA SER A 315 -28.49 -8.52 -28.81
C SER A 315 -28.49 -10.03 -29.04
N VAL A 316 -29.68 -10.64 -29.04
CA VAL A 316 -29.85 -12.01 -29.53
C VAL A 316 -30.29 -11.94 -30.99
N GLU A 317 -29.52 -12.53 -31.88
CA GLU A 317 -29.77 -12.54 -33.33
C GLU A 317 -29.43 -13.90 -33.91
N ASN A 318 -30.32 -14.49 -34.71
CA ASN A 318 -30.10 -15.78 -35.38
C ASN A 318 -29.68 -16.92 -34.44
N GLY A 319 -30.28 -17.00 -33.25
CA GLY A 319 -29.99 -18.07 -32.30
C GLY A 319 -28.66 -17.90 -31.54
N VAL A 320 -28.05 -16.72 -31.54
CA VAL A 320 -26.81 -16.45 -30.79
C VAL A 320 -26.85 -15.11 -30.07
N LEU A 321 -26.23 -15.05 -28.90
CA LEU A 321 -25.99 -13.81 -28.18
C LEU A 321 -24.78 -13.11 -28.80
N LYS A 322 -25.03 -11.99 -29.49
CA LYS A 322 -24.00 -11.14 -30.09
C LYS A 322 -23.67 -9.99 -29.17
N ILE A 323 -22.37 -9.73 -28.99
CA ILE A 323 -21.86 -8.59 -28.24
C ILE A 323 -20.93 -7.81 -29.16
N ALA A 324 -21.20 -6.53 -29.36
CA ALA A 324 -20.35 -5.62 -30.11
C ALA A 324 -19.83 -4.52 -29.18
N VAL A 325 -18.51 -4.48 -28.98
CA VAL A 325 -17.85 -3.40 -28.25
C VAL A 325 -17.14 -2.51 -29.26
N THR A 326 -17.58 -1.26 -29.35
CA THR A 326 -17.08 -0.28 -30.33
C THR A 326 -16.07 0.69 -29.73
N ARG A 327 -16.05 0.85 -28.39
CA ARG A 327 -15.06 1.66 -27.68
C ARG A 327 -14.69 1.03 -26.35
N ASP A 328 -13.38 0.97 -26.08
CA ASP A 328 -12.83 0.44 -24.84
C ASP A 328 -13.20 1.32 -23.63
N GLY A 329 -13.48 0.68 -22.48
CA GLY A 329 -13.82 1.35 -21.22
C GLY A 329 -12.65 1.47 -20.23
N GLY A 330 -11.42 1.13 -20.64
CA GLY A 330 -10.26 1.08 -19.77
C GLY A 330 -10.46 0.06 -18.64
N GLU A 331 -10.35 0.51 -17.40
CA GLU A 331 -10.51 -0.32 -16.20
C GLU A 331 -11.96 -0.81 -15.98
N TYR A 332 -12.95 -0.16 -16.62
CA TYR A 332 -14.36 -0.52 -16.53
C TYR A 332 -14.83 -1.18 -17.84
N PHE A 333 -14.40 -2.41 -18.03
CA PHE A 333 -14.75 -3.19 -19.22
C PHE A 333 -16.25 -3.40 -19.41
N ALA A 334 -16.65 -3.58 -20.68
CA ALA A 334 -17.99 -4.05 -21.00
C ALA A 334 -18.23 -5.44 -20.40
N LYS A 335 -19.46 -5.68 -19.95
CA LYS A 335 -19.89 -6.92 -19.29
C LYS A 335 -21.32 -7.31 -19.62
N VAL A 336 -21.54 -8.60 -19.71
CA VAL A 336 -22.85 -9.25 -19.77
C VAL A 336 -23.09 -9.91 -18.42
N ILE A 337 -24.26 -9.68 -17.84
CA ILE A 337 -24.67 -10.30 -16.58
C ILE A 337 -25.98 -11.03 -16.80
N ARG A 338 -26.01 -12.30 -16.37
CA ARG A 338 -27.21 -13.13 -16.25
C ARG A 338 -27.52 -13.31 -14.76
N GLY A 339 -28.61 -12.71 -14.28
CA GLY A 339 -29.05 -12.78 -12.87
C GLY A 339 -30.02 -13.92 -12.54
N GLN A 340 -30.63 -13.89 -11.36
CA GLN A 340 -31.66 -14.85 -10.93
C GLN A 340 -31.18 -16.32 -10.94
N ILE A 341 -30.01 -16.57 -10.35
CA ILE A 341 -29.45 -17.91 -10.17
C ILE A 341 -29.62 -18.33 -8.70
N ALA A 342 -30.10 -19.54 -8.46
CA ALA A 342 -30.17 -20.13 -7.13
C ALA A 342 -29.03 -21.13 -6.94
N LEU A 343 -28.25 -20.96 -5.87
CA LEU A 343 -27.15 -21.85 -5.50
C LEU A 343 -27.37 -22.40 -4.10
N LYS A 344 -26.98 -23.66 -3.89
CA LYS A 344 -26.95 -24.30 -2.56
C LYS A 344 -25.52 -24.58 -2.14
N LYS A 345 -25.19 -24.27 -0.90
CA LYS A 345 -23.86 -24.50 -0.33
C LYS A 345 -23.45 -25.97 -0.48
N GLY A 346 -22.24 -26.19 -0.96
CA GLY A 346 -21.65 -27.53 -1.10
C GLY A 346 -22.18 -28.35 -2.29
N GLN A 347 -23.11 -27.79 -3.07
CA GLN A 347 -23.61 -28.42 -4.29
C GLN A 347 -22.70 -28.09 -5.47
N LEU A 348 -22.42 -29.09 -6.30
CA LEU A 348 -21.71 -28.89 -7.56
C LEU A 348 -22.61 -28.28 -8.62
N TYR A 349 -22.03 -27.44 -9.46
CA TYR A 349 -22.65 -26.86 -10.63
C TYR A 349 -21.72 -26.93 -11.83
N THR A 350 -22.28 -27.22 -12.99
CA THR A 350 -21.59 -27.22 -14.28
C THR A 350 -22.09 -26.05 -15.13
N LEU A 351 -21.23 -25.06 -15.35
CA LEU A 351 -21.41 -24.00 -16.33
C LEU A 351 -20.84 -24.47 -17.68
N SER A 352 -21.62 -24.38 -18.75
CA SER A 352 -21.14 -24.66 -20.11
C SER A 352 -21.62 -23.57 -21.07
N PHE A 353 -20.80 -23.17 -22.04
CA PHE A 353 -21.20 -22.29 -23.14
C PHE A 353 -20.21 -22.38 -24.30
N ARG A 354 -20.65 -22.04 -25.50
CA ARG A 354 -19.76 -21.80 -26.65
C ARG A 354 -19.48 -20.32 -26.80
N ILE A 355 -18.26 -19.97 -27.18
CA ILE A 355 -17.90 -18.58 -27.45
C ILE A 355 -16.88 -18.45 -28.58
N ARG A 356 -16.98 -17.37 -29.36
CA ARG A 356 -15.95 -16.91 -30.30
C ARG A 356 -15.90 -15.39 -30.39
N ARG A 357 -14.80 -14.86 -30.91
CA ARG A 357 -14.61 -13.44 -31.22
C ARG A 357 -14.44 -13.27 -32.73
N THR A 358 -15.48 -12.79 -33.40
CA THR A 358 -15.54 -12.67 -34.86
C THR A 358 -14.81 -11.45 -35.41
N GLU A 359 -14.64 -10.39 -34.60
CA GLU A 359 -13.88 -9.19 -34.97
C GLU A 359 -12.97 -8.74 -33.81
N GLY A 360 -11.74 -8.32 -34.13
CA GLY A 360 -10.79 -7.67 -33.20
C GLY A 360 -9.39 -8.28 -33.19
N GLU A 361 -8.41 -7.56 -32.66
CA GLU A 361 -6.98 -7.94 -32.72
C GLU A 361 -6.59 -8.93 -31.61
N GLY A 362 -5.88 -10.00 -32.01
CA GLY A 362 -5.22 -10.95 -31.11
C GLY A 362 -6.15 -11.89 -30.30
N ALA A 363 -5.53 -12.90 -29.68
CA ALA A 363 -6.20 -13.72 -28.67
C ALA A 363 -6.53 -12.86 -27.43
N TRP A 364 -7.67 -13.10 -26.80
CA TRP A 364 -8.12 -12.32 -25.64
C TRP A 364 -8.65 -13.20 -24.51
N LYS A 365 -8.58 -12.69 -23.27
CA LYS A 365 -9.06 -13.39 -22.07
C LYS A 365 -10.29 -12.69 -21.49
N LEU A 366 -11.46 -13.34 -21.57
CA LEU A 366 -12.67 -12.91 -20.87
C LEU A 366 -12.66 -13.40 -19.43
N SER A 367 -13.22 -12.61 -18.50
CA SER A 367 -13.44 -13.08 -17.13
C SER A 367 -14.83 -13.67 -17.00
N VAL A 368 -14.93 -14.86 -16.42
CA VAL A 368 -16.16 -15.59 -16.13
C VAL A 368 -16.28 -15.76 -14.62
N ALA A 369 -17.38 -15.32 -14.02
CA ALA A 369 -17.59 -15.48 -12.59
C ALA A 369 -19.04 -15.74 -12.24
N VAL A 370 -19.27 -16.58 -11.23
CA VAL A 370 -20.55 -16.67 -10.54
C VAL A 370 -20.39 -15.99 -9.19
N ALA A 371 -21.25 -15.02 -8.89
CA ALA A 371 -21.05 -14.10 -7.77
C ALA A 371 -22.37 -13.68 -7.12
N SER A 372 -22.28 -13.23 -5.87
CA SER A 372 -23.36 -12.45 -5.25
C SER A 372 -23.18 -10.97 -5.56
N ALA A 373 -24.30 -10.27 -5.72
CA ALA A 373 -24.34 -8.82 -5.89
C ALA A 373 -25.19 -8.13 -4.82
N THR A 374 -25.77 -8.87 -3.87
CA THR A 374 -26.71 -8.34 -2.86
C THR A 374 -26.03 -7.44 -1.84
N ASP A 375 -24.82 -7.78 -1.41
CA ASP A 375 -24.04 -7.07 -0.37
C ASP A 375 -22.62 -6.73 -0.86
N GLY A 376 -22.53 -6.32 -2.13
CA GLY A 376 -21.26 -6.14 -2.83
C GLY A 376 -20.83 -7.41 -3.58
N TRP A 377 -19.89 -7.23 -4.50
CA TRP A 377 -19.44 -8.30 -5.38
C TRP A 377 -18.55 -9.29 -4.63
N ARG A 378 -18.91 -10.57 -4.63
CA ARG A 378 -18.08 -11.66 -4.11
C ARG A 378 -18.30 -12.92 -4.92
N SER A 379 -17.23 -13.63 -5.28
CA SER A 379 -17.34 -14.91 -5.97
C SER A 379 -18.07 -15.94 -5.10
N LEU A 380 -18.83 -16.81 -5.76
CA LEU A 380 -19.61 -17.89 -5.15
C LEU A 380 -19.03 -19.28 -5.40
N GLY A 381 -17.80 -19.36 -5.92
CA GLY A 381 -17.12 -20.62 -6.23
C GLY A 381 -16.54 -20.67 -7.64
N LEU A 382 -16.90 -19.72 -8.51
CA LEU A 382 -16.33 -19.59 -9.86
C LEU A 382 -15.86 -18.16 -10.12
N GLN A 383 -14.58 -17.99 -10.46
CA GLN A 383 -14.00 -16.76 -11.02
C GLN A 383 -12.71 -17.10 -11.78
N GLU A 384 -12.75 -17.03 -13.11
CA GLU A 384 -11.63 -17.43 -13.97
C GLU A 384 -11.50 -16.58 -15.23
N LEU A 385 -10.36 -16.73 -15.92
CA LEU A 385 -10.13 -16.16 -17.24
C LEU A 385 -10.24 -17.25 -18.31
N VAL A 386 -10.97 -16.97 -19.37
CA VAL A 386 -11.20 -17.88 -20.51
C VAL A 386 -10.64 -17.26 -21.78
N ASN A 387 -9.78 -18.00 -22.47
CA ASN A 387 -9.26 -17.60 -23.78
C ASN A 387 -10.37 -17.64 -24.83
N VAL A 388 -10.50 -16.56 -25.60
CA VAL A 388 -11.44 -16.43 -26.72
C VAL A 388 -10.68 -16.05 -27.99
N GLY A 389 -10.95 -16.81 -29.05
CA GLY A 389 -10.39 -16.61 -30.38
C GLY A 389 -11.47 -16.65 -31.46
N PRO A 390 -11.07 -16.67 -32.75
CA PRO A 390 -12.01 -16.59 -33.87
C PRO A 390 -12.84 -17.86 -34.08
N ALA A 391 -12.36 -19.02 -33.63
CA ALA A 391 -13.08 -20.29 -33.70
C ALA A 391 -14.06 -20.43 -32.53
N TRP A 392 -15.19 -21.12 -32.77
CA TRP A 392 -16.08 -21.56 -31.69
C TRP A 392 -15.32 -22.49 -30.74
N LYS A 393 -15.32 -22.14 -29.45
CA LYS A 393 -14.79 -22.96 -28.38
C LYS A 393 -15.90 -23.24 -27.37
N THR A 394 -16.09 -24.51 -27.01
CA THR A 394 -16.89 -24.89 -25.84
C THR A 394 -16.06 -24.69 -24.57
N VAL A 395 -16.66 -24.02 -23.59
CA VAL A 395 -16.10 -23.73 -22.28
C VAL A 395 -16.98 -24.46 -21.28
N THR A 396 -16.40 -25.36 -20.50
CA THR A 396 -17.09 -26.06 -19.41
C THR A 396 -16.34 -25.81 -18.11
N ARG A 397 -17.06 -25.46 -17.04
CA ARG A 397 -16.52 -25.19 -15.71
C ARG A 397 -17.39 -25.83 -14.65
N VAL A 398 -16.77 -26.64 -13.80
CA VAL A 398 -17.40 -27.21 -12.62
C VAL A 398 -16.97 -26.40 -11.41
N PHE A 399 -17.91 -26.02 -10.55
CA PHE A 399 -17.63 -25.36 -9.30
C PHE A 399 -18.56 -25.85 -8.19
N GLU A 400 -18.08 -25.80 -6.95
CA GLU A 400 -18.88 -26.03 -5.75
C GLU A 400 -19.35 -24.68 -5.21
N ALA A 401 -20.66 -24.52 -4.97
CA ALA A 401 -21.19 -23.28 -4.45
C ALA A 401 -20.77 -23.07 -2.98
N SER A 402 -20.19 -21.90 -2.70
CA SER A 402 -19.63 -21.57 -1.38
C SER A 402 -20.66 -21.27 -0.28
N GLU A 403 -21.90 -20.92 -0.65
CA GLU A 403 -23.01 -20.64 0.27
C GLU A 403 -24.37 -20.77 -0.42
N ASP A 404 -25.44 -20.71 0.38
CA ASP A 404 -26.81 -20.65 -0.12
C ASP A 404 -27.13 -19.24 -0.61
N VAL A 405 -27.55 -19.13 -1.87
CA VAL A 405 -27.92 -17.83 -2.48
C VAL A 405 -29.13 -18.00 -3.39
N GLU A 406 -30.15 -17.18 -3.20
CA GLU A 406 -31.35 -17.21 -4.06
C GLU A 406 -31.24 -16.31 -5.30
N ARG A 407 -30.29 -15.35 -5.29
CA ARG A 407 -30.12 -14.32 -6.33
C ARG A 407 -28.66 -14.09 -6.72
N ALA A 408 -27.98 -15.16 -7.12
CA ALA A 408 -26.64 -15.06 -7.69
C ALA A 408 -26.68 -14.54 -9.13
N ILE A 409 -25.52 -14.11 -9.62
CA ILE A 409 -25.30 -13.67 -10.99
C ILE A 409 -24.19 -14.49 -11.66
N LEU A 410 -24.34 -14.77 -12.95
CA LEU A 410 -23.24 -15.09 -13.85
C LEU A 410 -22.79 -13.80 -14.52
N GLN A 411 -21.50 -13.49 -14.42
CA GLN A 411 -20.89 -12.31 -15.00
C GLN A 411 -19.81 -12.72 -16.00
N LEU A 412 -19.97 -12.28 -17.24
CA LEU A 412 -18.96 -12.29 -18.28
C LEU A 412 -18.46 -10.86 -18.46
N THR A 413 -17.18 -10.61 -18.21
CA THR A 413 -16.59 -9.26 -18.28
C THR A 413 -15.24 -9.29 -18.99
N ARG A 414 -14.60 -8.12 -19.07
CA ARG A 414 -13.40 -7.88 -19.89
C ARG A 414 -13.66 -7.96 -21.38
N PHE A 415 -14.87 -7.69 -21.88
CA PHE A 415 -15.05 -7.57 -23.33
C PHE A 415 -14.28 -6.35 -23.85
N LYS A 416 -13.29 -6.60 -24.72
CA LYS A 416 -12.53 -5.57 -25.45
C LYS A 416 -13.19 -5.21 -26.77
N VAL A 417 -12.79 -4.11 -27.39
CA VAL A 417 -13.23 -3.70 -28.74
C VAL A 417 -13.21 -4.89 -29.70
N GLY A 418 -14.34 -5.15 -30.34
CA GLY A 418 -14.55 -6.33 -31.18
C GLY A 418 -15.97 -6.88 -31.12
N ARG A 419 -16.21 -7.94 -31.88
CA ARG A 419 -17.49 -8.67 -31.89
C ARG A 419 -17.31 -10.07 -31.33
N TYR A 420 -18.25 -10.47 -30.49
CA TYR A 420 -18.28 -11.75 -29.82
C TYR A 420 -19.63 -12.40 -30.05
N GLU A 421 -19.61 -13.72 -30.15
CA GLU A 421 -20.81 -14.53 -30.24
C GLU A 421 -20.73 -15.60 -29.16
N LEU A 422 -21.83 -15.76 -28.43
CA LEU A 422 -21.99 -16.72 -27.35
C LEU A 422 -23.25 -17.55 -27.62
N ASP A 423 -23.14 -18.85 -27.38
CA ASP A 423 -24.21 -19.81 -27.60
C ASP A 423 -24.20 -20.95 -26.57
N ASP A 424 -25.24 -21.77 -26.54
CA ASP A 424 -25.39 -22.97 -25.69
C ASP A 424 -25.02 -22.75 -24.22
N LEU A 425 -25.41 -21.60 -23.67
CA LEU A 425 -25.20 -21.25 -22.28
C LEU A 425 -26.08 -22.15 -21.39
N SER A 426 -25.45 -22.87 -20.47
CA SER A 426 -26.10 -23.81 -19.57
C SER A 426 -25.48 -23.73 -18.19
N LEU A 427 -26.31 -23.79 -17.15
CA LEU A 427 -25.86 -23.94 -15.78
C LEU A 427 -26.74 -24.97 -15.09
N ARG A 428 -26.19 -26.13 -14.80
CA ARG A 428 -26.90 -27.25 -14.18
C ARG A 428 -26.31 -27.59 -12.83
N ALA A 429 -27.16 -28.06 -11.93
CA ALA A 429 -26.73 -28.76 -10.74
C ALA A 429 -26.07 -30.11 -11.12
N GLY A 430 -25.00 -30.46 -10.43
CA GLY A 430 -24.22 -31.66 -10.68
C GLY A 430 -23.00 -31.44 -11.58
N ALA A 431 -22.21 -32.49 -11.71
CA ALA A 431 -21.06 -32.58 -12.59
C ALA A 431 -20.85 -34.04 -12.99
N GLU A 432 -21.05 -34.33 -14.27
CA GLU A 432 -20.69 -35.62 -14.87
C GLU A 432 -19.29 -35.49 -15.44
N GLN A 433 -18.30 -36.10 -14.78
CA GLN A 433 -16.95 -36.21 -15.30
C GLN A 433 -16.44 -37.65 -15.16
N VAL A 434 -15.83 -38.16 -16.22
CA VAL A 434 -15.07 -39.41 -16.18
C VAL A 434 -13.70 -39.06 -15.63
N ALA A 435 -13.38 -39.54 -14.43
CA ALA A 435 -12.03 -39.42 -13.89
C ALA A 435 -11.13 -40.39 -14.67
N GLU A 436 -10.27 -39.87 -15.55
CA GLU A 436 -9.20 -40.69 -16.10
C GLU A 436 -8.24 -41.13 -14.97
N PRO A 437 -7.67 -42.34 -15.04
CA PRO A 437 -6.66 -42.77 -14.08
C PRO A 437 -5.47 -41.80 -14.10
N LEU A 438 -5.11 -41.30 -12.92
CA LEU A 438 -3.99 -40.42 -12.70
C LEU A 438 -2.69 -41.18 -12.97
N GLN A 439 -1.85 -40.63 -13.84
CA GLN A 439 -0.59 -41.22 -14.26
C GLN A 439 0.60 -40.46 -13.66
N GLY A 440 1.77 -41.10 -13.65
CA GLY A 440 3.04 -40.45 -13.33
C GLY A 440 3.41 -40.40 -11.85
N PHE A 441 2.55 -40.86 -10.93
CA PHE A 441 2.89 -40.88 -9.51
C PHE A 441 4.09 -41.79 -9.23
N ALA A 442 4.10 -43.03 -9.73
CA ALA A 442 5.22 -43.95 -9.51
C ALA A 442 6.53 -43.44 -10.12
N GLU A 443 6.45 -42.73 -11.25
CA GLU A 443 7.59 -42.18 -11.99
C GLU A 443 8.00 -40.77 -11.54
N ARG A 444 7.37 -40.19 -10.50
CA ARG A 444 7.58 -38.80 -10.06
C ARG A 444 7.41 -37.76 -11.18
N SER A 445 6.42 -37.99 -12.03
CA SER A 445 6.14 -37.18 -13.22
C SER A 445 4.73 -36.57 -13.23
N VAL A 446 4.04 -36.53 -12.09
CA VAL A 446 2.74 -35.82 -11.98
C VAL A 446 2.93 -34.35 -12.36
N PRO A 447 2.15 -33.82 -13.30
CA PRO A 447 2.30 -32.44 -13.75
C PRO A 447 1.94 -31.44 -12.65
N ALA A 448 2.52 -30.25 -12.74
CA ALA A 448 2.10 -29.10 -11.95
C ALA A 448 0.67 -28.69 -12.32
N VAL A 449 -0.07 -28.13 -11.37
CA VAL A 449 -1.44 -27.63 -11.62
C VAL A 449 -1.38 -26.18 -12.06
N GLU A 450 -1.83 -25.90 -13.28
CA GLU A 450 -1.92 -24.52 -13.80
C GLU A 450 -3.10 -23.75 -13.19
N ILE A 451 -2.96 -22.42 -13.04
CA ILE A 451 -4.01 -21.58 -12.41
C ILE A 451 -5.34 -21.57 -13.19
N GLY A 452 -5.29 -21.90 -14.48
CA GLY A 452 -6.43 -21.91 -15.40
C GLY A 452 -6.81 -23.30 -15.94
N ALA A 453 -6.32 -24.37 -15.33
CA ALA A 453 -6.56 -25.72 -15.82
C ALA A 453 -8.07 -26.07 -15.81
N GLU A 454 -8.62 -26.43 -16.97
CA GLU A 454 -10.07 -26.55 -17.19
C GLU A 454 -10.69 -27.84 -16.61
N ALA A 455 -9.87 -28.82 -16.21
CA ALA A 455 -10.29 -30.16 -15.80
C ALA A 455 -9.45 -30.71 -14.63
N VAL A 456 -9.24 -29.92 -13.57
CA VAL A 456 -8.49 -30.37 -12.38
C VAL A 456 -9.41 -30.51 -11.16
N PRO A 457 -9.46 -31.68 -10.50
CA PRO A 457 -10.25 -31.89 -9.29
C PRO A 457 -9.99 -30.81 -8.24
N PRO A 458 -11.00 -30.34 -7.48
CA PRO A 458 -10.81 -29.31 -6.46
C PRO A 458 -9.73 -29.68 -5.43
N GLN A 459 -9.63 -30.96 -5.09
CA GLN A 459 -8.59 -31.44 -4.18
C GLN A 459 -7.18 -31.29 -4.75
N ALA A 460 -6.98 -31.51 -6.04
CA ALA A 460 -5.69 -31.33 -6.70
C ALA A 460 -5.26 -29.85 -6.70
N GLN A 461 -6.20 -28.92 -6.93
CA GLN A 461 -5.93 -27.48 -6.80
C GLN A 461 -5.58 -27.10 -5.35
N ARG A 462 -6.31 -27.63 -4.36
CA ARG A 462 -6.02 -27.43 -2.93
C ARG A 462 -4.63 -27.97 -2.57
N ASP A 463 -4.28 -29.15 -3.05
CA ASP A 463 -2.98 -29.78 -2.79
C ASP A 463 -1.83 -29.02 -3.42
N TYR A 464 -1.98 -28.56 -4.67
CA TYR A 464 -0.95 -27.74 -5.30
C TYR A 464 -0.75 -26.41 -4.58
N LEU A 465 -1.84 -25.76 -4.13
CA LEU A 465 -1.74 -24.59 -3.27
C LEU A 465 -1.07 -24.91 -1.93
N ARG A 466 -1.37 -26.05 -1.29
CA ARG A 466 -0.70 -26.48 -0.06
C ARG A 466 0.79 -26.71 -0.28
N PHE A 467 1.19 -27.29 -1.40
CA PHE A 467 2.59 -27.45 -1.81
C PHE A 467 3.30 -26.09 -1.95
N LEU A 468 2.69 -25.12 -2.66
CA LEU A 468 3.27 -23.79 -2.83
C LEU A 468 3.42 -23.07 -1.49
N LEU A 469 2.39 -23.14 -0.64
CA LEU A 469 2.41 -22.55 0.71
C LEU A 469 3.46 -23.21 1.62
N ALA A 470 3.63 -24.53 1.53
CA ALA A 470 4.66 -25.25 2.27
C ALA A 470 6.07 -24.87 1.78
N THR A 471 6.25 -24.75 0.47
CA THR A 471 7.52 -24.32 -0.15
C THR A 471 7.88 -22.89 0.24
N GLU A 472 6.92 -21.97 0.16
CA GLU A 472 7.08 -20.58 0.60
C GLU A 472 7.38 -20.50 2.10
N THR A 473 6.66 -21.26 2.94
CA THR A 473 6.92 -21.34 4.39
C THR A 473 8.35 -21.83 4.67
N ARG A 474 8.79 -22.88 3.97
CA ARG A 474 10.14 -23.44 4.11
C ARG A 474 11.20 -22.41 3.73
N TYR A 475 11.03 -21.69 2.63
CA TYR A 475 11.96 -20.64 2.22
C TYR A 475 12.13 -19.55 3.29
N TRP A 476 11.02 -18.93 3.73
CA TRP A 476 11.07 -17.85 4.70
C TRP A 476 11.68 -18.30 6.04
N THR A 477 11.23 -19.43 6.56
CA THR A 477 11.72 -19.95 7.85
C THR A 477 13.16 -20.45 7.78
N ALA A 478 13.59 -21.04 6.66
CA ALA A 478 14.97 -21.47 6.47
C ALA A 478 15.93 -20.28 6.30
N MET A 479 15.53 -19.23 5.58
CA MET A 479 16.33 -17.99 5.48
C MET A 479 16.46 -17.30 6.83
N ALA A 480 15.37 -17.22 7.61
CA ALA A 480 15.43 -16.67 8.97
C ALA A 480 16.30 -17.53 9.91
N ALA A 481 16.19 -18.86 9.81
CA ALA A 481 17.03 -19.79 10.55
C ALA A 481 18.50 -19.66 10.17
N PHE A 482 18.81 -19.46 8.90
CA PHE A 482 20.18 -19.20 8.43
C PHE A 482 20.74 -17.89 9.01
N VAL A 483 19.97 -16.80 8.96
CA VAL A 483 20.39 -15.50 9.49
C VAL A 483 20.66 -15.57 11.00
N ARG A 484 19.79 -16.20 11.78
CA ARG A 484 19.96 -16.30 13.24
C ARG A 484 20.91 -17.41 13.68
N GLY A 485 20.84 -18.56 13.02
CA GLY A 485 21.52 -19.79 13.38
C GLY A 485 22.95 -19.84 12.84
N ASP A 486 23.13 -19.65 11.54
CA ASP A 486 24.44 -19.73 10.88
C ASP A 486 25.21 -18.42 11.00
N LEU A 487 24.56 -17.29 10.71
CA LEU A 487 25.22 -15.97 10.77
C LEU A 487 25.25 -15.38 12.19
N LYS A 488 24.51 -15.96 13.14
CA LYS A 488 24.42 -15.50 14.54
C LYS A 488 23.89 -14.07 14.70
N ALA A 489 23.13 -13.57 13.72
CA ALA A 489 22.48 -12.26 13.81
C ALA A 489 21.51 -12.22 15.00
N ARG A 490 21.55 -11.12 15.76
CA ARG A 490 20.69 -10.92 16.95
C ARG A 490 19.47 -10.04 16.68
N GLN A 491 19.44 -9.41 15.51
CA GLN A 491 18.38 -8.53 15.06
C GLN A 491 17.11 -9.33 14.70
N PRO A 492 15.91 -8.75 14.89
CA PRO A 492 14.67 -9.34 14.41
C PRO A 492 14.67 -9.42 12.87
N VAL A 493 14.13 -10.53 12.36
CA VAL A 493 14.03 -10.82 10.92
C VAL A 493 12.57 -10.86 10.47
N SER A 494 12.26 -10.20 9.36
CA SER A 494 11.00 -10.37 8.63
C SER A 494 11.22 -10.97 7.24
N GLY A 495 10.13 -11.39 6.62
CA GLY A 495 10.13 -12.00 5.30
C GLY A 495 9.85 -10.96 4.24
N THR A 496 8.57 -10.80 3.92
CA THR A 496 8.03 -9.83 2.97
C THR A 496 6.78 -9.13 3.52
N GLN A 497 6.28 -8.13 2.80
CA GLN A 497 5.09 -7.40 3.21
C GLN A 497 3.79 -8.23 3.13
N LEU A 498 2.85 -7.93 4.03
CA LEU A 498 1.50 -8.49 4.04
C LEU A 498 0.79 -8.23 2.71
N GLY A 499 -0.04 -9.17 2.27
CA GLY A 499 -0.74 -9.10 0.99
C GLY A 499 0.08 -9.60 -0.21
N TYR A 500 1.40 -9.78 -0.08
CA TYR A 500 2.19 -10.59 -1.00
C TYR A 500 2.18 -12.05 -0.57
N SER A 501 2.64 -12.30 0.65
CA SER A 501 2.64 -13.61 1.29
C SER A 501 1.50 -13.72 2.32
N PRO A 502 0.93 -14.93 2.54
CA PRO A 502 -0.05 -15.14 3.60
C PRO A 502 0.43 -14.67 4.97
N SER A 503 -0.42 -13.95 5.69
CA SER A 503 -0.04 -13.31 6.96
C SER A 503 0.32 -14.32 8.04
N TYR A 504 -0.26 -15.52 8.04
CA TYR A 504 0.13 -16.59 8.97
C TYR A 504 1.54 -17.16 8.70
N ILE A 505 2.03 -17.08 7.46
CA ILE A 505 3.40 -17.48 7.11
C ILE A 505 4.37 -16.40 7.62
N GLN A 506 4.08 -15.13 7.34
CA GLN A 506 4.90 -14.01 7.81
C GLN A 506 4.92 -13.93 9.35
N ALA A 507 3.82 -14.30 10.02
CA ALA A 507 3.75 -14.39 11.47
C ALA A 507 4.66 -15.48 12.10
N LYS A 508 5.27 -16.37 11.30
CA LYS A 508 6.29 -17.32 11.81
C LYS A 508 7.66 -16.65 12.02
N LEU A 509 7.83 -15.41 11.55
CA LEU A 509 9.05 -14.62 11.67
C LEU A 509 8.97 -13.66 12.88
N ASP A 510 10.00 -12.83 13.08
CA ASP A 510 10.10 -12.03 14.31
C ASP A 510 9.15 -10.83 14.32
N TYR A 511 8.89 -10.25 13.15
CA TYR A 511 7.94 -9.15 12.95
C TYR A 511 7.27 -9.22 11.57
N VAL A 512 6.19 -8.47 11.40
CA VAL A 512 5.43 -8.37 10.14
C VAL A 512 5.46 -6.95 9.61
N ASP A 513 5.44 -6.82 8.29
CA ASP A 513 5.53 -5.55 7.59
C ASP A 513 4.40 -5.39 6.57
N ILE A 514 3.97 -4.17 6.26
CA ILE A 514 3.07 -3.88 5.13
C ILE A 514 3.51 -2.61 4.40
N HIS A 515 3.18 -2.48 3.12
CA HIS A 515 3.34 -1.23 2.38
C HIS A 515 1.99 -0.59 2.04
N GLY A 516 1.98 0.73 1.84
CA GLY A 516 0.77 1.42 1.39
C GLY A 516 1.04 2.77 0.76
N TYR A 517 0.37 3.07 -0.37
CA TYR A 517 0.50 4.36 -1.04
C TYR A 517 -0.88 4.96 -1.29
N TRP A 518 -1.07 6.21 -0.89
CA TRP A 518 -2.28 6.94 -1.28
C TRP A 518 -2.09 7.49 -2.68
N ARG A 519 -2.88 6.96 -3.63
CA ARG A 519 -2.82 7.34 -5.05
C ARG A 519 -1.44 7.12 -5.66
N HIS A 520 -0.96 5.88 -5.66
CA HIS A 520 0.24 5.51 -6.41
C HIS A 520 0.10 5.92 -7.89
N PRO A 521 1.13 6.49 -8.54
CA PRO A 521 1.07 6.86 -9.96
C PRO A 521 0.79 5.64 -10.85
N SER A 522 0.13 5.86 -11.99
CA SER A 522 -0.18 4.81 -12.97
C SER A 522 0.04 5.31 -14.40
N GLY A 523 0.31 4.38 -15.33
CA GLY A 523 0.53 4.66 -16.75
C GLY A 523 1.99 4.99 -17.09
N GLY A 524 2.53 4.35 -18.12
CA GLY A 524 3.87 4.61 -18.66
C GLY A 524 5.05 4.25 -17.72
N TRP A 525 6.24 4.74 -18.07
CA TRP A 525 7.40 4.74 -17.18
C TRP A 525 7.16 5.74 -16.05
N ILE A 526 7.16 5.25 -14.81
CA ILE A 526 6.86 6.07 -13.64
C ILE A 526 8.12 6.90 -13.30
N SER A 527 8.35 8.00 -14.02
CA SER A 527 9.30 9.06 -13.63
C SER A 527 8.68 10.44 -13.86
N LEU A 528 8.99 11.45 -13.03
CA LEU A 528 8.58 12.85 -13.30
C LEU A 528 9.22 13.40 -14.58
N THR A 529 10.25 12.73 -15.10
CA THR A 529 10.89 13.05 -16.39
C THR A 529 10.27 12.33 -17.58
N ALA A 530 9.36 11.37 -17.37
CA ALA A 530 8.71 10.66 -18.45
C ALA A 530 7.75 11.59 -19.22
N LYS A 531 7.83 11.56 -20.55
CA LYS A 531 6.82 12.19 -21.41
C LYS A 531 5.53 11.36 -21.32
N GLU A 532 4.38 12.02 -21.17
CA GLU A 532 3.04 11.45 -20.93
C GLU A 532 2.74 10.11 -21.66
N PRO A 533 1.88 9.22 -21.10
CA PRO A 533 0.94 9.52 -20.00
C PRO A 533 1.17 8.68 -18.75
N TRP A 534 1.71 9.30 -17.70
CA TRP A 534 1.42 8.91 -16.32
C TRP A 534 0.32 9.81 -15.76
N LYS A 535 -0.42 9.29 -14.78
CA LYS A 535 -1.47 10.01 -14.05
C LYS A 535 -1.47 9.63 -12.57
N ILE A 536 -1.92 10.55 -11.72
CA ILE A 536 -2.07 10.35 -10.27
C ILE A 536 -3.45 10.81 -9.81
N GLY A 537 -4.02 10.14 -8.81
CA GLY A 537 -5.28 10.56 -8.21
C GLY A 537 -5.14 11.90 -7.49
N SER A 538 -6.15 12.76 -7.60
CA SER A 538 -6.12 14.16 -7.11
C SER A 538 -7.07 14.41 -5.95
N ASP A 539 -7.30 13.43 -5.08
CA ASP A 539 -8.18 13.54 -3.91
C ASP A 539 -7.43 13.32 -2.58
N SER A 540 -7.94 13.97 -1.53
CA SER A 540 -7.45 13.83 -0.16
C SER A 540 -7.96 12.54 0.50
N MET A 541 -7.06 11.83 1.15
CA MET A 541 -7.32 10.66 1.98
C MET A 541 -8.23 10.99 3.16
N VAL A 542 -8.25 12.23 3.66
CA VAL A 542 -9.08 12.63 4.82
C VAL A 542 -10.57 12.34 4.62
N HIS A 543 -11.03 12.24 3.38
CA HIS A 543 -12.42 11.90 3.10
C HIS A 543 -12.79 10.45 3.41
N SER A 544 -11.83 9.53 3.48
CA SER A 544 -12.10 8.08 3.63
C SER A 544 -11.21 7.35 4.62
N LEU A 545 -9.96 7.81 4.82
CA LEU A 545 -8.88 7.10 5.52
C LEU A 545 -8.64 5.66 5.03
N ALA A 546 -9.18 5.27 3.88
CA ALA A 546 -9.33 3.87 3.48
C ALA A 546 -8.00 3.10 3.45
N ASN A 547 -6.92 3.77 3.03
CA ASN A 547 -5.60 3.16 2.97
C ASN A 547 -5.03 2.85 4.36
N ILE A 548 -5.02 3.84 5.27
CA ILE A 548 -4.54 3.64 6.66
C ILE A 548 -5.42 2.64 7.43
N LEU A 549 -6.74 2.73 7.31
CA LEU A 549 -7.66 1.80 7.97
C LEU A 549 -7.50 0.38 7.41
N GLY A 550 -7.24 0.25 6.10
CA GLY A 550 -6.95 -1.01 5.44
C GLY A 550 -5.65 -1.67 5.91
N MET A 551 -4.59 -0.90 6.12
CA MET A 551 -3.34 -1.39 6.71
C MET A 551 -3.54 -1.80 8.17
N ALA A 552 -4.17 -0.94 8.99
CA ALA A 552 -4.46 -1.25 10.38
C ALA A 552 -5.22 -2.58 10.53
N SER A 553 -6.19 -2.83 9.64
CA SER A 553 -7.05 -4.00 9.66
C SER A 553 -6.32 -5.33 9.40
N GLN A 554 -5.09 -5.32 8.90
CA GLN A 554 -4.34 -6.51 8.50
C GLN A 554 -3.23 -6.90 9.48
N ARG A 555 -2.89 -6.05 10.47
CA ARG A 555 -1.77 -6.33 11.37
C ARG A 555 -1.97 -7.63 12.15
N VAL A 556 -0.88 -8.34 12.43
CA VAL A 556 -0.88 -9.52 13.32
C VAL A 556 -0.64 -9.05 14.76
N LEU A 557 -1.61 -9.27 15.65
CA LEU A 557 -1.62 -8.68 17.00
C LEU A 557 -0.43 -9.06 17.88
N GLU A 558 0.09 -10.27 17.70
CA GLU A 558 1.14 -10.88 18.52
C GLU A 558 2.56 -10.57 18.01
N LYS A 559 2.68 -9.73 16.97
CA LYS A 559 3.94 -9.42 16.31
C LYS A 559 4.18 -7.91 16.27
N PRO A 560 5.45 -7.47 16.42
CA PRO A 560 5.81 -6.12 16.07
C PRO A 560 5.37 -5.84 14.63
N TYR A 561 4.89 -4.63 14.40
CA TYR A 561 4.28 -4.25 13.13
C TYR A 561 4.94 -3.01 12.56
N THR A 562 5.46 -3.13 11.35
CA THR A 562 6.03 -2.03 10.59
C THR A 562 5.21 -1.70 9.36
N ILE A 563 5.28 -0.44 8.96
CA ILE A 563 4.95 0.00 7.62
C ILE A 563 6.24 0.50 6.99
N SER A 564 6.99 -0.38 6.32
CA SER A 564 8.33 -0.06 5.80
C SER A 564 8.31 0.82 4.55
N GLU A 565 7.12 1.00 3.93
CA GLU A 565 6.92 1.92 2.82
C GLU A 565 5.54 2.60 2.86
N TYR A 566 5.53 3.93 3.04
CA TYR A 566 4.32 4.74 2.93
C TYR A 566 4.53 6.14 2.34
N ASN A 567 3.70 6.55 1.37
CA ASN A 567 3.67 7.93 0.88
C ASN A 567 2.39 8.35 0.15
N HIS A 568 2.20 9.67 0.03
CA HIS A 568 1.32 10.37 -0.90
C HIS A 568 2.21 11.04 -1.96
N PRO A 569 2.35 10.45 -3.15
CA PRO A 569 3.37 10.87 -4.12
C PRO A 569 3.13 12.30 -4.64
N TYR A 570 4.20 13.05 -4.88
CA TYR A 570 4.17 14.29 -5.68
C TYR A 570 3.69 13.96 -7.10
N PRO A 571 2.79 14.72 -7.76
CA PRO A 571 2.24 16.02 -7.37
C PRO A 571 0.85 15.96 -6.75
N ASN A 572 0.50 14.94 -5.96
CA ASN A 572 -0.76 14.96 -5.22
C ASN A 572 -0.84 16.26 -4.37
N PRO A 573 -1.85 17.13 -4.58
CA PRO A 573 -1.96 18.41 -3.87
C PRO A 573 -2.09 18.30 -2.36
N PHE A 574 -2.49 17.13 -1.86
CA PHE A 574 -2.79 16.89 -0.46
C PHE A 574 -1.68 16.11 0.27
N GLY A 575 -0.48 16.03 -0.31
CA GLY A 575 0.61 15.18 0.21
C GLY A 575 1.02 15.48 1.67
N ALA A 576 0.82 16.70 2.18
CA ALA A 576 1.18 17.05 3.55
C ALA A 576 0.35 16.32 4.63
N GLU A 577 -0.80 15.72 4.31
CA GLU A 577 -1.54 14.91 5.31
C GLU A 577 -0.93 13.54 5.58
N ALA A 578 -0.09 13.03 4.68
CA ALA A 578 0.41 11.65 4.70
C ALA A 578 1.01 11.27 6.05
N GLN A 579 2.05 12.01 6.46
CA GLN A 579 2.86 11.68 7.62
C GLN A 579 2.18 12.02 8.94
N PRO A 580 1.48 13.16 9.07
CA PRO A 580 0.58 13.40 10.19
C PRO A 580 -0.39 12.25 10.46
N MET A 581 -1.12 11.79 9.44
CA MET A 581 -2.09 10.72 9.61
C MET A 581 -1.42 9.40 9.94
N LEU A 582 -0.29 9.07 9.30
CA LEU A 582 0.48 7.86 9.58
C LEU A 582 1.00 7.83 11.03
N ALA A 583 1.52 8.95 11.55
CA ALA A 583 1.99 9.06 12.92
C ALA A 583 0.85 8.93 13.94
N ILE A 584 -0.28 9.61 13.69
CA ILE A 584 -1.47 9.56 14.56
C ILE A 584 -2.01 8.14 14.65
N PHE A 585 -2.26 7.49 13.51
CA PHE A 585 -2.83 6.15 13.49
C PHE A 585 -1.81 5.08 13.88
N GLY A 586 -0.52 5.26 13.53
CA GLY A 586 0.53 4.37 14.00
C GLY A 586 0.64 4.37 15.51
N ARG A 587 0.50 5.54 16.14
CA ARG A 587 0.47 5.62 17.60
C ARG A 587 -0.81 5.05 18.19
N LEU A 588 -1.99 5.37 17.66
CA LEU A 588 -3.27 4.81 18.11
C LEU A 588 -3.29 3.28 18.04
N GLN A 589 -2.76 2.72 16.94
CA GLN A 589 -2.73 1.29 16.66
C GLN A 589 -1.55 0.56 17.31
N GLY A 590 -0.64 1.27 17.98
CA GLY A 590 0.53 0.67 18.63
C GLY A 590 1.58 0.10 17.67
N TRP A 591 1.70 0.62 16.44
CA TRP A 591 2.68 0.16 15.43
C TRP A 591 4.12 0.50 15.81
N ASP A 592 5.05 -0.42 15.60
CA ASP A 592 6.44 -0.31 16.05
C ASP A 592 7.34 0.44 15.07
N GLY A 593 6.94 0.57 13.80
CA GLY A 593 7.67 1.39 12.83
C GLY A 593 6.78 1.97 11.73
N ILE A 594 7.01 3.24 11.41
CA ILE A 594 6.39 3.93 10.28
C ILE A 594 7.49 4.52 9.41
N PHE A 595 7.60 4.05 8.16
CA PHE A 595 8.67 4.41 7.26
C PHE A 595 8.12 5.18 6.07
N GLN A 596 8.62 6.39 5.92
CA GLN A 596 8.34 7.21 4.75
C GLN A 596 9.09 6.69 3.53
N TYR A 597 8.38 6.48 2.42
CA TYR A 597 9.01 6.09 1.15
C TYR A 597 8.95 7.23 0.13
N SER A 598 10.02 7.93 -0.19
CA SER A 598 11.40 7.77 0.28
C SER A 598 12.02 9.14 0.59
N TYR A 599 13.12 9.18 1.33
CA TYR A 599 13.80 10.45 1.58
C TYR A 599 14.55 10.93 0.35
N ASN A 600 15.36 10.05 -0.25
CA ASN A 600 16.19 10.36 -1.40
C ASN A 600 16.43 9.13 -2.30
N HIS A 601 16.50 9.37 -3.61
CA HIS A 601 16.96 8.43 -4.64
C HIS A 601 18.27 8.88 -5.33
N TYR A 602 18.71 10.13 -5.13
CA TYR A 602 19.82 10.73 -5.88
C TYR A 602 21.20 10.37 -5.31
N VAL A 603 22.20 10.33 -6.19
CA VAL A 603 23.60 9.97 -5.84
C VAL A 603 24.38 11.17 -5.35
N ASP A 604 24.28 12.29 -6.08
CA ASP A 604 25.13 13.47 -5.90
C ASP A 604 24.29 14.74 -5.59
N ASP A 605 23.02 14.56 -5.24
CA ASP A 605 22.13 15.67 -4.86
C ASP A 605 21.37 15.35 -3.57
N PHE A 606 21.93 15.81 -2.46
CA PHE A 606 21.31 15.70 -1.14
C PHE A 606 20.63 16.99 -0.69
N GLU A 607 20.79 18.10 -1.41
CA GLU A 607 20.24 19.42 -1.01
C GLU A 607 19.39 20.08 -2.11
N PRO A 608 18.51 19.35 -2.83
CA PRO A 608 17.80 19.92 -3.96
C PRO A 608 16.84 21.00 -3.49
N GLN A 609 16.73 22.04 -4.30
CA GLN A 609 15.80 23.16 -4.07
C GLN A 609 14.42 22.93 -4.71
N ALA A 610 14.21 21.81 -5.39
CA ALA A 610 12.98 21.43 -6.09
C ALA A 610 12.79 19.92 -6.02
N MET A 611 11.61 19.42 -6.40
CA MET A 611 11.36 18.01 -6.70
C MET A 611 11.81 17.69 -8.13
N PRO A 612 12.94 17.00 -8.33
CA PRO A 612 13.51 16.94 -9.65
C PRO A 612 12.91 15.78 -10.46
N TRP A 613 13.01 14.52 -10.01
CA TRP A 613 12.73 13.35 -10.89
C TRP A 613 11.80 12.27 -10.30
N CYS A 614 11.81 12.06 -8.99
CA CYS A 614 11.03 10.99 -8.35
C CYS A 614 9.72 11.50 -7.72
N PHE A 615 8.64 10.74 -7.88
CA PHE A 615 7.33 11.03 -7.26
C PHE A 615 7.35 10.93 -5.73
N PHE A 616 8.28 10.14 -5.19
CA PHE A 616 8.25 9.69 -3.80
C PHE A 616 9.23 10.43 -2.89
N ASP A 617 10.15 11.23 -3.44
CA ASP A 617 11.16 11.90 -2.61
C ASP A 617 10.58 12.98 -1.70
N LEU A 618 11.18 13.12 -0.53
CA LEU A 618 10.77 14.11 0.48
C LEU A 618 11.77 15.23 0.69
N LEU A 619 13.05 15.05 0.32
CA LEU A 619 14.13 15.94 0.76
C LEU A 619 13.97 17.44 0.41
N ALA A 620 13.18 17.78 -0.62
CA ALA A 620 12.80 19.15 -0.98
C ALA A 620 11.35 19.55 -0.58
N ARG A 621 10.49 18.58 -0.21
CA ARG A 621 9.04 18.77 0.08
C ARG A 621 8.83 19.50 1.40
N THR A 622 8.94 20.83 1.40
CA THR A 622 8.64 21.68 2.57
C THR A 622 7.27 21.40 3.17
N ASP A 623 6.26 21.21 2.32
CA ASP A 623 4.89 20.95 2.74
C ASP A 623 4.77 19.71 3.62
N VAL A 624 5.62 18.70 3.38
CA VAL A 624 5.67 17.48 4.17
C VAL A 624 6.63 17.61 5.35
N LEU A 625 7.88 18.05 5.10
CA LEU A 625 8.94 18.10 6.11
C LEU A 625 8.67 19.07 7.27
N ALA A 626 7.88 20.14 7.04
CA ALA A 626 7.53 21.11 8.09
C ALA A 626 6.76 20.46 9.26
N HIS A 627 6.09 19.33 9.03
CA HIS A 627 5.29 18.63 10.03
C HIS A 627 6.04 17.47 10.72
N PHE A 628 7.26 17.13 10.31
CA PHE A 628 8.03 16.01 10.89
C PHE A 628 8.31 16.18 12.39
N PRO A 629 8.64 17.37 12.91
CA PRO A 629 8.76 17.58 14.35
C PRO A 629 7.51 17.18 15.15
N ALA A 630 6.31 17.45 14.60
CA ALA A 630 5.06 17.02 15.21
C ALA A 630 4.86 15.50 15.06
N CYS A 631 5.16 14.92 13.89
CA CYS A 631 5.06 13.48 13.66
C CYS A 631 5.97 12.67 14.61
N ALA A 632 7.21 13.11 14.79
CA ALA A 632 8.17 12.51 15.73
C ALA A 632 7.68 12.62 17.18
N ALA A 633 7.13 13.76 17.61
CA ALA A 633 6.55 13.91 18.94
C ALA A 633 5.32 13.01 19.15
N ILE A 634 4.45 12.91 18.14
CA ILE A 634 3.28 12.01 18.17
C ILE A 634 3.71 10.56 18.34
N PHE A 635 4.68 10.12 17.55
CA PHE A 635 5.02 8.70 17.45
C PHE A 635 6.09 8.23 18.46
N LEU A 636 7.20 8.96 18.58
CA LEU A 636 8.33 8.58 19.44
C LEU A 636 8.12 8.97 20.90
N ARG A 637 7.78 10.25 21.15
CA ARG A 637 7.49 10.72 22.52
C ARG A 637 6.14 10.20 23.03
N GLY A 638 5.26 9.81 22.10
CA GLY A 638 3.96 9.25 22.40
C GLY A 638 2.94 10.30 22.80
N ASP A 639 2.97 11.48 22.16
CA ASP A 639 2.01 12.55 22.45
C ASP A 639 0.56 12.14 22.14
N ALA A 640 0.34 11.30 21.13
CA ALA A 640 -0.93 10.60 20.98
C ALA A 640 -0.91 9.29 21.79
N ARG A 641 -2.06 8.92 22.35
CA ARG A 641 -2.19 7.67 23.11
C ARG A 641 -2.55 6.49 22.22
N GLU A 642 -2.06 5.32 22.61
CA GLU A 642 -2.55 4.04 22.11
C GLU A 642 -4.02 3.85 22.52
N ALA A 643 -4.77 3.14 21.67
CA ALA A 643 -6.20 2.91 21.89
C ALA A 643 -6.44 2.09 23.16
N LEU A 644 -7.59 2.33 23.80
CA LEU A 644 -7.99 1.67 25.04
C LEU A 644 -8.58 0.28 24.82
N GLN A 645 -9.19 0.05 23.66
CA GLN A 645 -9.84 -1.22 23.31
C GLN A 645 -9.18 -1.86 22.10
N THR A 646 -9.25 -3.19 22.02
CA THR A 646 -8.78 -3.98 20.88
C THR A 646 -9.91 -4.78 20.24
N VAL A 647 -10.03 -4.72 18.91
CA VAL A 647 -10.87 -5.62 18.11
C VAL A 647 -9.97 -6.60 17.36
N ALA A 648 -10.15 -7.89 17.63
CA ALA A 648 -9.34 -8.96 17.05
C ALA A 648 -10.19 -9.86 16.14
N ALA A 649 -9.67 -10.17 14.96
CA ALA A 649 -10.21 -11.21 14.08
C ALA A 649 -9.37 -12.48 14.19
N ALA A 650 -9.95 -13.54 14.76
CA ALA A 650 -9.29 -14.83 14.91
C ALA A 650 -9.58 -15.75 13.72
N THR A 651 -8.55 -16.46 13.24
CA THR A 651 -8.68 -17.56 12.29
C THR A 651 -7.60 -18.60 12.59
N ASP A 652 -7.85 -19.88 12.30
CA ASP A 652 -6.79 -20.88 12.28
C ASP A 652 -6.12 -20.96 10.89
N GLU A 653 -4.98 -21.64 10.80
CA GLU A 653 -4.24 -21.82 9.54
C GLU A 653 -5.04 -22.60 8.48
N THR A 654 -5.87 -23.57 8.88
CA THR A 654 -6.64 -24.40 7.95
C THR A 654 -7.72 -23.57 7.28
N ALA A 655 -8.52 -22.86 8.06
CA ALA A 655 -9.54 -21.93 7.58
C ALA A 655 -8.93 -20.82 6.70
N TYR A 656 -7.73 -20.33 7.07
CA TYR A 656 -6.99 -19.38 6.24
C TYR A 656 -6.64 -19.97 4.88
N ARG A 657 -6.07 -21.18 4.84
CA ARG A 657 -5.67 -21.85 3.59
C ARG A 657 -6.88 -22.08 2.69
N ASP A 658 -7.98 -22.57 3.25
CA ASP A 658 -9.22 -22.78 2.49
C ASP A 658 -9.77 -21.46 1.94
N ARG A 659 -9.66 -20.37 2.71
CA ARG A 659 -9.96 -19.02 2.21
C ARG A 659 -9.04 -18.59 1.07
N VAL A 660 -7.73 -18.83 1.15
CA VAL A 660 -6.79 -18.48 0.05
C VAL A 660 -7.18 -19.22 -1.22
N VAL A 661 -7.54 -20.50 -1.12
CA VAL A 661 -8.04 -21.31 -2.24
C VAL A 661 -9.31 -20.69 -2.83
N ALA A 662 -10.30 -20.39 -1.98
CA ALA A 662 -11.60 -19.89 -2.42
C ALA A 662 -11.54 -18.46 -2.98
N SER A 663 -10.75 -17.58 -2.37
CA SER A 663 -10.70 -16.15 -2.71
C SER A 663 -9.57 -15.80 -3.68
N ARG A 664 -8.64 -16.72 -3.95
CA ARG A 664 -7.40 -16.47 -4.70
C ARG A 664 -6.65 -15.23 -4.20
N SER A 665 -6.61 -15.05 -2.88
CA SER A 665 -5.97 -13.90 -2.25
C SER A 665 -5.23 -14.29 -0.96
N PRO A 666 -3.96 -13.86 -0.79
CA PRO A 666 -3.24 -14.04 0.46
C PRO A 666 -3.63 -13.00 1.52
N ALA A 667 -4.51 -12.03 1.23
CA ALA A 667 -4.85 -10.96 2.16
C ALA A 667 -5.91 -11.40 3.19
N PHE A 668 -5.66 -11.07 4.45
CA PHE A 668 -6.59 -11.31 5.55
C PHE A 668 -6.64 -10.10 6.49
N SER A 669 -7.84 -9.68 6.86
CA SER A 669 -8.08 -8.50 7.67
C SER A 669 -9.27 -8.70 8.60
N ILE A 670 -9.48 -7.78 9.55
CA ILE A 670 -10.71 -7.81 10.37
C ILE A 670 -11.99 -7.77 9.53
N GLY A 671 -11.95 -7.14 8.35
CA GLY A 671 -13.07 -7.12 7.40
C GLY A 671 -13.32 -8.48 6.76
N ALA A 672 -12.27 -9.27 6.55
CA ALA A 672 -12.41 -10.66 6.09
C ALA A 672 -13.14 -11.55 7.10
N ALA A 673 -13.09 -11.20 8.39
CA ALA A 673 -13.86 -11.82 9.48
C ALA A 673 -15.22 -11.13 9.75
N GLY A 674 -15.64 -10.21 8.88
CA GLY A 674 -16.93 -9.54 8.96
C GLY A 674 -16.96 -8.26 9.80
N HIS A 675 -15.91 -7.88 10.53
CA HIS A 675 -15.88 -6.62 11.26
C HIS A 675 -15.87 -5.41 10.33
N ASP A 676 -16.39 -4.27 10.79
CA ASP A 676 -16.27 -3.01 10.07
C ASP A 676 -14.86 -2.42 10.17
N THR A 677 -14.20 -2.17 9.05
CA THR A 677 -12.83 -1.62 9.02
C THR A 677 -12.76 -0.20 9.58
N ARG A 678 -13.88 0.53 9.67
CA ARG A 678 -13.96 1.84 10.33
C ARG A 678 -13.65 1.78 11.83
N LEU A 679 -13.72 0.60 12.45
CA LEU A 679 -13.28 0.40 13.84
C LEU A 679 -11.80 0.76 14.03
N ALA A 680 -10.97 0.69 13.00
CA ALA A 680 -9.56 1.12 13.05
C ALA A 680 -9.40 2.63 13.32
N ALA A 681 -10.45 3.44 13.11
CA ALA A 681 -10.43 4.85 13.46
C ALA A 681 -10.71 5.08 14.96
N LEU A 682 -11.26 4.08 15.65
CA LEU A 682 -11.76 4.17 17.01
C LEU A 682 -10.89 3.40 18.01
N HIS A 683 -10.45 2.21 17.61
CA HIS A 683 -9.85 1.20 18.46
C HIS A 683 -8.61 0.61 17.81
N ARG A 684 -7.78 -0.05 18.62
CA ARG A 684 -6.70 -0.91 18.16
C ARG A 684 -7.34 -2.11 17.42
N VAL A 685 -6.98 -2.40 16.16
CA VAL A 685 -7.56 -3.55 15.41
C VAL A 685 -6.50 -4.47 14.80
N GLY A 686 -6.74 -5.77 14.71
CA GLY A 686 -5.81 -6.69 14.05
C GLY A 686 -6.32 -8.11 13.95
N VAL A 687 -5.52 -8.98 13.35
CA VAL A 687 -5.79 -10.40 13.19
C VAL A 687 -4.94 -11.23 14.14
N THR A 688 -5.42 -12.42 14.49
CA THR A 688 -4.69 -13.42 15.29
C THR A 688 -4.87 -14.80 14.66
N PHE A 689 -3.81 -15.62 14.75
CA PHE A 689 -3.82 -17.01 14.26
C PHE A 689 -4.00 -18.05 15.37
N SER A 690 -4.13 -17.60 16.62
CA SER A 690 -4.28 -18.44 17.80
C SER A 690 -5.69 -18.28 18.37
N GLY A 691 -6.68 -18.98 17.81
CA GLY A 691 -8.03 -18.99 18.36
C GLY A 691 -9.10 -19.49 17.40
N VAL A 692 -10.25 -19.86 17.97
CA VAL A 692 -11.51 -20.07 17.24
C VAL A 692 -12.08 -18.70 16.87
N SER A 693 -12.73 -18.60 15.71
CA SER A 693 -13.37 -17.38 15.16
C SER A 693 -13.91 -16.45 16.25
N SER A 694 -13.62 -15.16 16.12
CA SER A 694 -14.24 -14.12 16.96
C SER A 694 -15.77 -14.22 16.86
N GLY A 695 -16.46 -13.83 17.94
CA GLY A 695 -17.93 -13.82 18.04
C GLY A 695 -18.60 -12.87 17.04
N GLU A 696 -19.78 -12.35 17.36
CA GLU A 696 -20.51 -11.47 16.44
C GLU A 696 -19.66 -10.29 15.93
N ALA A 697 -19.75 -10.03 14.62
CA ALA A 697 -18.98 -9.02 13.96
C ALA A 697 -19.36 -7.60 14.43
N SER A 698 -18.44 -6.92 15.10
CA SER A 698 -18.60 -5.50 15.47
C SER A 698 -18.77 -4.60 14.24
N LYS A 699 -19.78 -3.73 14.29
CA LYS A 699 -20.10 -2.75 13.25
C LYS A 699 -20.08 -1.34 13.79
N VAL A 700 -19.80 -0.38 12.92
CA VAL A 700 -20.01 1.04 13.20
C VAL A 700 -21.33 1.47 12.57
N PRO A 701 -22.17 2.30 13.23
CA PRO A 701 -23.41 2.78 12.64
C PRO A 701 -23.20 3.39 11.23
N ALA A 702 -24.13 3.13 10.32
CA ALA A 702 -24.00 3.51 8.91
C ALA A 702 -24.07 5.05 8.73
N GLU A 703 -24.80 5.72 9.61
CA GLU A 703 -25.01 7.15 9.71
C GLU A 703 -23.89 7.88 10.45
N GLN A 704 -22.97 7.18 11.11
CA GLN A 704 -21.87 7.82 11.84
C GLN A 704 -20.98 8.62 10.87
N ARG A 705 -20.83 9.92 11.15
CA ARG A 705 -19.99 10.85 10.37
C ARG A 705 -18.85 11.47 11.17
N VAL A 706 -18.94 11.44 12.50
CA VAL A 706 -17.85 11.84 13.40
C VAL A 706 -17.34 10.61 14.12
N PHE A 707 -16.04 10.39 14.04
CA PHE A 707 -15.33 9.30 14.69
C PHE A 707 -14.38 9.93 15.69
N VAL A 708 -14.55 9.58 16.96
CA VAL A 708 -13.66 10.00 18.04
C VAL A 708 -13.01 8.74 18.58
N SER A 709 -11.68 8.66 18.56
CA SER A 709 -10.95 7.54 19.12
C SER A 709 -11.35 7.28 20.58
N ASP A 710 -11.24 6.05 21.05
CA ASP A 710 -11.58 5.70 22.44
C ASP A 710 -10.70 6.41 23.50
N THR A 711 -9.58 7.00 23.08
CA THR A 711 -8.75 7.90 23.89
C THR A 711 -9.32 9.32 24.05
N GLY A 712 -10.27 9.72 23.18
CA GLY A 712 -10.79 11.08 23.06
C GLY A 712 -9.90 12.06 22.30
N GLU A 713 -8.69 11.66 21.88
CA GLU A 713 -7.68 12.59 21.33
C GLU A 713 -7.78 12.79 19.82
N ILE A 714 -8.28 11.81 19.06
CA ILE A 714 -8.30 11.85 17.59
C ILE A 714 -9.74 12.00 17.13
N VAL A 715 -10.00 13.03 16.33
CA VAL A 715 -11.32 13.32 15.75
C VAL A 715 -11.23 13.28 14.24
N TRP A 716 -11.94 12.33 13.62
CA TRP A 716 -12.18 12.31 12.19
C TRP A 716 -13.63 12.72 11.90
N ASN A 717 -13.81 13.92 11.35
CA ASN A 717 -15.13 14.50 11.11
C ASN A 717 -15.43 14.57 9.61
N ARG A 718 -16.59 14.03 9.23
CA ARG A 718 -17.12 14.00 7.86
C ARG A 718 -18.58 14.46 7.79
N GLU A 719 -19.04 15.25 8.77
CA GLU A 719 -20.45 15.66 8.85
C GLU A 719 -20.87 16.47 7.63
N ARG A 720 -19.96 17.29 7.11
CA ARG A 720 -20.18 18.09 5.91
C ARG A 720 -19.60 17.37 4.69
N PRO A 721 -20.43 17.06 3.67
CA PRO A 721 -19.96 16.48 2.41
C PRO A 721 -18.85 17.32 1.77
N GLY A 722 -17.76 16.68 1.34
CA GLY A 722 -16.61 17.39 0.73
C GLY A 722 -15.76 18.22 1.70
N ALA A 723 -16.13 18.31 2.98
CA ALA A 723 -15.42 19.08 3.99
C ALA A 723 -15.01 18.19 5.17
N ALA A 724 -14.30 17.09 4.90
CA ALA A 724 -13.80 16.22 5.97
C ALA A 724 -12.52 16.78 6.58
N TYR A 725 -12.26 16.49 7.85
CA TYR A 725 -10.99 16.79 8.50
C TYR A 725 -10.61 15.74 9.55
N LEU A 726 -9.32 15.68 9.86
CA LEU A 726 -8.76 14.97 10.99
C LEU A 726 -8.12 15.98 11.95
N ALA A 727 -8.37 15.84 13.25
CA ALA A 727 -7.73 16.64 14.29
C ALA A 727 -7.14 15.75 15.39
N LEU A 728 -5.92 16.06 15.81
CA LEU A 728 -5.30 15.54 17.03
C LEU A 728 -5.36 16.60 18.12
N ARG A 729 -5.92 16.21 19.27
CA ARG A 729 -6.21 17.08 20.41
C ARG A 729 -5.31 16.80 21.62
N ALA A 730 -4.17 16.14 21.43
CA ALA A 730 -3.27 15.73 22.49
C ALA A 730 -2.71 16.92 23.32
N PRO A 731 -2.31 16.72 24.59
CA PRO A 731 -1.86 17.81 25.46
C PRO A 731 -0.63 18.58 24.96
N ASN A 732 0.28 17.90 24.26
CA ASN A 732 1.60 18.43 23.89
C ASN A 732 1.82 18.61 22.38
N THR A 733 0.95 18.02 21.56
CA THR A 733 0.94 18.21 20.10
C THR A 733 -0.49 18.38 19.61
N LYS A 734 -0.74 19.41 18.81
CA LYS A 734 -1.99 19.63 18.09
C LYS A 734 -1.77 19.42 16.61
N LEU A 735 -2.76 18.85 15.94
CA LEU A 735 -2.74 18.71 14.49
C LEU A 735 -4.13 18.89 13.91
N PHE A 736 -4.21 19.57 12.77
CA PHE A 736 -5.36 19.64 11.91
C PHE A 736 -4.91 19.32 10.48
N THR A 737 -5.68 18.50 9.77
CA THR A 737 -5.51 18.32 8.34
C THR A 737 -6.87 18.07 7.69
N GLY A 738 -7.13 18.73 6.56
CA GLY A 738 -8.40 18.63 5.85
C GLY A 738 -8.99 19.98 5.48
N PHE A 739 -10.30 19.98 5.29
CA PHE A 739 -11.05 21.09 4.71
C PHE A 739 -11.75 21.89 5.80
N PRO A 740 -11.29 23.09 6.20
CA PRO A 740 -11.85 23.82 7.34
C PRO A 740 -13.30 24.26 7.12
N ASP A 741 -13.66 24.69 5.90
CA ASP A 741 -15.03 25.09 5.52
C ASP A 741 -15.65 26.11 6.49
N GLY A 742 -14.86 27.14 6.84
CA GLY A 742 -15.27 28.23 7.74
C GLY A 742 -15.50 27.81 9.19
N ARG A 743 -15.16 26.58 9.59
CA ARG A 743 -15.30 26.11 10.97
C ARG A 743 -14.19 26.67 11.87
N ALA A 744 -14.56 27.01 13.10
CA ALA A 744 -13.62 27.07 14.20
C ALA A 744 -13.37 25.64 14.69
N ILE A 745 -12.11 25.22 14.67
CA ILE A 745 -11.66 23.89 15.04
C ILE A 745 -11.15 23.93 16.48
N ASP A 746 -11.74 23.10 17.33
CA ASP A 746 -11.28 22.88 18.71
C ASP A 746 -10.16 21.82 18.73
N LEU A 747 -8.93 22.26 18.98
CA LEU A 747 -7.75 21.39 19.09
C LEU A 747 -7.53 20.88 20.53
N GLY A 748 -8.48 21.11 21.44
CA GLY A 748 -8.47 20.66 22.82
C GLY A 748 -7.50 21.45 23.70
N HIS A 749 -7.66 21.30 25.02
CA HIS A 749 -6.83 21.98 26.03
C HIS A 749 -6.75 23.50 25.84
N GLY A 750 -7.85 24.15 25.43
CA GLY A 750 -7.93 25.60 25.25
C GLY A 750 -7.25 26.13 23.98
N VAL A 751 -6.82 25.26 23.06
CA VAL A 751 -6.29 25.66 21.76
C VAL A 751 -7.38 25.61 20.70
N SER A 752 -7.57 26.69 19.94
CA SER A 752 -8.49 26.71 18.80
C SER A 752 -7.83 27.26 17.54
N LEU A 753 -8.35 26.84 16.39
CA LEU A 753 -7.86 27.18 15.06
C LEU A 753 -9.04 27.61 14.18
N ALA A 754 -8.95 28.78 13.56
CA ALA A 754 -9.84 29.19 12.48
C ALA A 754 -9.01 29.46 11.23
N VAL A 755 -9.26 28.71 10.15
CA VAL A 755 -8.53 28.85 8.88
C VAL A 755 -9.35 29.73 7.94
N GLY A 756 -8.68 30.68 7.28
CA GLY A 756 -9.24 31.52 6.23
C GLY A 756 -9.32 30.79 4.88
N ALA A 757 -9.46 31.57 3.81
CA ALA A 757 -9.49 31.03 2.45
C ALA A 757 -8.11 30.48 2.05
N THR A 758 -8.08 29.26 1.53
CA THR A 758 -6.87 28.61 0.98
C THR A 758 -7.13 28.19 -0.47
N ARG A 759 -6.06 28.02 -1.26
CA ARG A 759 -6.11 27.69 -2.70
C ARG A 759 -6.86 26.38 -2.97
N LEU A 760 -6.73 25.41 -2.06
CA LEU A 760 -7.36 24.09 -2.16
C LEU A 760 -8.60 23.92 -1.27
N ASN A 761 -9.00 24.97 -0.53
CA ASN A 761 -9.92 24.87 0.61
C ASN A 761 -9.49 23.78 1.62
N TRP A 762 -8.18 23.53 1.72
CA TRP A 762 -7.56 22.47 2.50
C TRP A 762 -6.24 22.98 3.07
N THR A 763 -5.88 22.52 4.26
CA THR A 763 -4.56 22.80 4.86
C THR A 763 -4.18 21.73 5.85
N THR A 764 -2.88 21.61 6.12
CA THR A 764 -2.34 20.92 7.29
C THR A 764 -1.70 21.93 8.25
N VAL A 765 -2.10 21.91 9.52
CA VAL A 765 -1.57 22.77 10.58
C VAL A 765 -1.13 21.90 11.76
N SER A 766 0.09 22.08 12.24
CA SER A 766 0.60 21.39 13.44
C SER A 766 1.19 22.36 14.44
N LEU A 767 0.94 22.12 15.73
CA LEU A 767 1.60 22.80 16.84
C LEU A 767 2.25 21.77 17.75
N VAL A 768 3.55 21.84 17.96
CA VAL A 768 4.27 20.90 18.85
C VAL A 768 4.99 21.66 19.96
N SER A 769 4.68 21.29 21.21
CA SER A 769 5.43 21.74 22.39
C SER A 769 6.74 20.95 22.47
N ARG A 770 7.88 21.60 22.18
CA ARG A 770 9.18 20.96 21.99
C ARG A 770 9.61 20.09 23.18
N HIS A 771 9.29 20.53 24.41
CA HIS A 771 9.63 19.86 25.67
C HIS A 771 8.42 19.36 26.46
N ALA A 772 7.28 19.13 25.77
CA ALA A 772 6.07 18.60 26.39
C ALA A 772 5.58 19.40 27.62
N THR A 773 5.67 20.74 27.55
CA THR A 773 5.21 21.63 28.63
C THR A 773 3.80 22.18 28.39
N GLY A 774 3.13 21.73 27.32
CA GLY A 774 1.81 22.20 26.89
C GLY A 774 1.88 23.51 26.09
N PHE A 775 0.77 24.27 26.12
CA PHE A 775 0.53 25.47 25.31
C PHE A 775 0.33 26.75 26.14
N GLY A 776 0.94 26.82 27.34
CA GLY A 776 0.94 28.01 28.19
C GLY A 776 -0.09 28.03 29.34
N GLY A 777 -1.14 27.21 29.28
CA GLY A 777 -2.24 27.22 30.28
C GLY A 777 -1.83 26.89 31.72
N ALA A 778 -0.67 26.25 31.91
CA ALA A 778 -0.11 25.96 33.22
C ALA A 778 0.89 27.02 33.71
N GLY A 779 1.05 28.15 33.00
CA GLY A 779 2.02 29.21 33.32
C GLY A 779 3.51 28.81 33.16
N ARG A 780 3.78 27.57 32.74
CA ARG A 780 5.13 27.06 32.47
C ARG A 780 5.68 27.60 31.14
N PRO A 781 6.99 27.86 31.04
CA PRO A 781 7.62 28.18 29.76
C PRO A 781 7.34 27.09 28.71
N ALA A 782 6.87 27.51 27.53
CA ALA A 782 6.62 26.63 26.40
C ALA A 782 7.34 27.14 25.16
N SER A 783 8.01 26.24 24.46
CA SER A 783 8.56 26.47 23.13
C SER A 783 7.72 25.68 22.15
N ILE A 784 6.99 26.38 21.29
CA ILE A 784 6.02 25.78 20.37
C ILE A 784 6.48 26.04 18.94
N LEU A 785 6.57 24.98 18.15
CA LEU A 785 6.72 25.11 16.70
C LEU A 785 5.32 25.04 16.07
N LEU A 786 4.97 26.09 15.32
CA LEU A 786 3.77 26.15 14.48
C LEU A 786 4.20 25.97 13.02
N ALA A 787 3.60 25.00 12.34
CA ALA A 787 3.73 24.81 10.90
C ALA A 787 2.33 24.79 10.26
N ALA A 788 2.16 25.50 9.15
CA ALA A 788 0.93 25.53 8.36
C ALA A 788 1.29 25.44 6.88
N THR A 789 0.73 24.46 6.18
CA THR A 789 1.02 24.18 4.78
C THR A 789 -0.28 23.94 4.00
N GLY A 790 -0.25 24.25 2.71
CA GLY A 790 -1.36 24.08 1.77
C GLY A 790 -0.80 23.66 0.43
N ASP A 791 -1.17 24.35 -0.64
CA ASP A 791 -0.59 24.07 -1.96
C ASP A 791 0.92 24.33 -1.99
N ALA A 792 1.68 23.39 -2.53
CA ALA A 792 3.13 23.49 -2.64
C ALA A 792 3.67 22.73 -3.84
N GLY A 793 4.68 23.28 -4.51
CA GLY A 793 5.27 22.68 -5.71
C GLY A 793 6.46 23.44 -6.26
N ASN A 794 7.10 22.86 -7.27
CA ASN A 794 8.15 23.56 -8.01
C ASN A 794 7.65 24.87 -8.63
N THR A 795 8.52 25.88 -8.70
CA THR A 795 8.23 27.15 -9.38
C THR A 795 7.86 26.89 -10.84
N GLY A 796 6.76 27.46 -11.30
CA GLY A 796 6.33 27.34 -12.70
C GLY A 796 5.80 25.97 -13.11
N ARG A 797 5.53 25.05 -12.16
CA ARG A 797 4.89 23.76 -12.51
C ARG A 797 3.54 24.00 -13.18
N VAL A 798 3.19 23.14 -14.13
CA VAL A 798 1.90 23.17 -14.83
C VAL A 798 1.23 21.82 -14.65
N MET A 799 0.14 21.82 -13.86
CA MET A 799 -0.71 20.66 -13.64
C MET A 799 -1.83 20.63 -14.70
N LYS A 800 -2.12 19.44 -15.21
CA LYS A 800 -3.20 19.20 -16.17
C LYS A 800 -4.15 18.17 -15.59
N GLN A 801 -5.45 18.49 -15.61
CA GLN A 801 -6.49 17.52 -15.29
C GLN A 801 -6.60 16.52 -16.46
N VAL A 802 -6.46 15.23 -16.18
CA VAL A 802 -6.58 14.16 -17.18
C VAL A 802 -8.03 13.70 -17.28
N ASP A 803 -8.69 13.54 -16.13
CA ASP A 803 -10.10 13.19 -16.01
C ASP A 803 -10.65 13.71 -14.66
N LYS A 804 -11.89 13.40 -14.28
CA LYS A 804 -12.49 13.92 -13.03
C LYS A 804 -11.73 13.57 -11.74
N ALA A 805 -10.93 12.51 -11.74
CA ALA A 805 -10.25 11.98 -10.55
C ALA A 805 -8.72 12.05 -10.65
N HIS A 806 -8.16 12.34 -11.82
CA HIS A 806 -6.72 12.25 -12.06
C HIS A 806 -6.11 13.50 -12.68
N ILE A 807 -4.86 13.73 -12.33
CA ILE A 807 -3.99 14.82 -12.80
C ILE A 807 -2.67 14.26 -13.36
N THR A 808 -1.96 15.10 -14.11
CA THR A 808 -0.58 14.90 -14.57
C THR A 808 0.17 16.25 -14.56
N LEU A 809 1.48 16.23 -14.86
CA LEU A 809 2.28 17.45 -15.09
C LEU A 809 2.66 17.55 -16.56
N THR A 810 2.27 18.66 -17.20
CA THR A 810 2.77 19.01 -18.54
C THR A 810 4.10 19.75 -18.48
N ASP A 811 4.35 20.43 -17.37
CA ASP A 811 5.64 20.98 -17.01
C ASP A 811 5.87 20.75 -15.50
N ARG A 812 7.02 20.20 -15.14
CA ARG A 812 7.37 19.97 -13.73
C ARG A 812 7.82 21.24 -13.03
N GLY A 813 8.12 22.31 -13.75
CA GLY A 813 8.70 23.54 -13.22
C GLY A 813 10.20 23.42 -12.89
N HIS A 814 10.69 24.38 -12.12
CA HIS A 814 12.08 24.48 -11.70
C HIS A 814 12.21 24.91 -10.22
N ALA A 815 13.44 24.93 -9.71
CA ALA A 815 13.74 25.43 -8.38
C ALA A 815 13.48 26.95 -8.23
N PRO A 816 13.15 27.43 -7.02
CA PRO A 816 12.91 26.65 -5.80
C PRO A 816 11.48 26.07 -5.72
N MET A 817 11.19 25.25 -4.71
CA MET A 817 9.80 24.99 -4.30
C MET A 817 9.15 26.25 -3.75
N GLN A 818 7.88 26.41 -4.11
CA GLN A 818 6.97 27.45 -3.67
C GLN A 818 5.93 26.84 -2.75
N VAL A 819 5.51 27.59 -1.73
CA VAL A 819 4.50 27.16 -0.77
C VAL A 819 3.43 28.24 -0.58
N GLU A 820 2.21 27.80 -0.27
CA GLU A 820 1.09 28.66 0.07
C GLU A 820 1.22 29.23 1.49
N GLY A 821 1.03 30.54 1.64
CA GLY A 821 0.87 31.18 2.94
C GLY A 821 -0.55 30.96 3.48
N ILE A 822 -0.67 30.27 4.61
CA ILE A 822 -1.98 29.89 5.15
C ILE A 822 -2.54 30.99 6.06
N PRO A 823 -3.67 31.63 5.69
CA PRO A 823 -4.37 32.52 6.61
C PRO A 823 -5.03 31.71 7.72
N ALA A 824 -4.64 31.95 8.96
CA ALA A 824 -5.25 31.30 10.11
C ALA A 824 -5.16 32.16 11.37
N THR A 825 -6.16 32.02 12.24
CA THR A 825 -6.16 32.56 13.60
C THR A 825 -6.05 31.41 14.59
N LEU A 826 -5.08 31.50 15.49
CA LEU A 826 -4.91 30.57 16.60
C LEU A 826 -5.21 31.27 17.92
N ILE A 827 -5.93 30.60 18.80
CA ILE A 827 -6.05 30.98 20.21
C ILE A 827 -5.28 29.96 21.03
N LEU A 828 -4.32 30.44 21.83
CA LEU A 828 -3.57 29.63 22.78
C LEU A 828 -4.02 29.97 24.21
N PRO A 829 -4.07 29.00 25.13
CA PRO A 829 -4.40 29.23 26.53
C PRO A 829 -3.23 29.85 27.29
N ALA A 830 -2.54 30.83 26.72
CA ALA A 830 -1.37 31.49 27.28
C ALA A 830 -1.69 32.95 27.63
N ASP A 831 -0.95 33.51 28.59
CA ASP A 831 -1.00 34.94 28.89
C ASP A 831 -0.44 35.73 27.67
N PRO A 832 -1.26 36.57 27.00
CA PRO A 832 -0.83 37.35 25.85
C PRO A 832 0.39 38.24 26.15
N ALA A 833 0.48 38.80 27.35
CA ALA A 833 1.56 39.70 27.74
C ALA A 833 2.91 38.96 27.91
N ARG A 834 2.88 37.63 28.06
CA ARG A 834 4.05 36.77 28.21
C ARG A 834 4.30 35.87 27.00
N THR A 835 3.58 36.10 25.92
CA THR A 835 3.64 35.28 24.71
C THR A 835 4.27 36.08 23.57
N THR A 836 5.28 35.50 22.93
CA THR A 836 5.92 36.07 21.74
C THR A 836 5.85 35.09 20.59
N CYS A 837 5.50 35.57 19.40
CA CYS A 837 5.50 34.77 18.18
C CYS A 837 6.49 35.35 17.17
N TYR A 838 7.18 34.47 16.44
CA TYR A 838 8.14 34.84 15.40
C TYR A 838 7.91 34.00 14.16
N ALA A 839 7.90 34.66 12.99
CA ALA A 839 8.07 33.98 11.71
C ALA A 839 9.50 33.45 11.62
N LEU A 840 9.67 32.25 11.07
CA LEU A 840 10.98 31.60 10.94
C LEU A 840 11.48 31.66 9.49
N ASP A 841 12.80 31.75 9.32
CA ASP A 841 13.46 31.58 8.03
C ASP A 841 13.59 30.07 7.68
N PRO A 842 14.10 29.72 6.48
CA PRO A 842 14.30 28.33 6.10
C PRO A 842 15.22 27.49 7.01
N ARG A 843 16.05 28.12 7.86
CA ARG A 843 16.89 27.44 8.85
C ARG A 843 16.18 27.26 10.20
N GLY A 844 14.97 27.80 10.35
CA GLY A 844 14.24 27.84 11.61
C GLY A 844 14.66 28.98 12.55
N ALA A 845 15.48 29.93 12.07
CA ALA A 845 15.87 31.10 12.86
C ALA A 845 14.78 32.17 12.81
N ARG A 846 14.66 32.97 13.87
CA ARG A 846 13.66 34.04 13.97
C ARG A 846 13.94 35.11 12.90
N LYS A 847 12.96 35.36 12.02
CA LYS A 847 13.03 36.34 10.93
C LYS A 847 12.30 37.64 11.25
N ALA A 848 11.07 37.54 11.72
CA ALA A 848 10.21 38.69 12.01
C ALA A 848 9.29 38.39 13.21
N THR A 849 8.90 39.41 13.96
CA THR A 849 7.88 39.28 15.02
C THR A 849 6.49 39.19 14.39
N VAL A 850 5.68 38.27 14.92
CA VAL A 850 4.25 38.17 14.59
C VAL A 850 3.46 38.72 15.78
N PRO A 851 2.55 39.68 15.58
CA PRO A 851 1.77 40.26 16.67
C PRO A 851 1.00 39.21 17.48
N VAL A 852 0.96 39.41 18.80
CA VAL A 852 0.17 38.62 19.74
C VAL A 852 -0.84 39.54 20.38
N GLU A 853 -2.12 39.22 20.24
CA GLU A 853 -3.24 40.01 20.76
C GLU A 853 -3.90 39.28 21.93
N ALA A 854 -4.56 40.02 22.82
CA ALA A 854 -5.45 39.42 23.80
C ALA A 854 -6.81 39.08 23.17
N ALA A 855 -7.33 37.89 23.47
CA ALA A 855 -8.66 37.47 23.05
C ALA A 855 -9.32 36.59 24.13
N PRO A 856 -10.65 36.37 24.08
CA PRO A 856 -11.29 35.36 24.90
C PRO A 856 -10.60 34.00 24.71
N GLY A 857 -10.13 33.40 25.80
CA GLY A 857 -9.40 32.13 25.79
C GLY A 857 -7.86 32.25 25.83
N GLY A 858 -7.28 33.43 25.67
CA GLY A 858 -5.86 33.69 25.89
C GLY A 858 -5.18 34.49 24.77
N ALA A 859 -4.00 34.05 24.35
CA ALA A 859 -3.19 34.70 23.33
C ALA A 859 -3.70 34.37 21.92
N LYS A 860 -4.03 35.41 21.16
CA LYS A 860 -4.43 35.32 19.75
C LYS A 860 -3.23 35.60 18.85
N ILE A 861 -3.00 34.69 17.90
CA ILE A 861 -1.97 34.81 16.88
C ILE A 861 -2.66 34.69 15.52
N VAL A 862 -2.42 35.66 14.64
CA VAL A 862 -2.90 35.64 13.25
C VAL A 862 -1.69 35.41 12.36
N ILE A 863 -1.75 34.36 11.54
CA ILE A 863 -0.81 34.09 10.45
C ILE A 863 -1.54 34.30 9.12
N GLY A 864 -0.81 34.66 8.07
CA GLY A 864 -1.37 34.84 6.74
C GLY A 864 -0.30 35.09 5.68
N PRO A 865 -0.71 35.18 4.40
CA PRO A 865 0.22 35.52 3.34
C PRO A 865 0.68 36.97 3.55
N HIS A 866 1.96 37.14 3.90
CA HIS A 866 2.61 38.44 4.07
C HIS A 866 3.71 38.61 3.03
#